data_AF-A0A9Q0DWJ6-F1
#
_entry.id   AF-A0A9Q0DWJ6-F1
#
_cell.length_a   1.000
_cell.length_b   1.000
_cell.length_c   1.000
_cell.angle_alpha   90.00
_cell.angle_beta   90.00
_cell.angle_gamma   90.00
#
_symmetry.space_group_name_H-M   'P 1'
#
loop_
_entity.id
_entity.type
_entity.pdbx_description
1 polymer ?
#
loop_
_entity_poly.entity_id
_entity_poly.type
_entity_poly.pdbx_seq_one_letter_code
_entity_poly.pdbx_strand_id
1 'polypeptide(L)'
;MPINVSECPTSYQLNSPQEQQLLVIANNLQLTKFVSTSLRPTMLPYAGLYDWDTCASFVADHLMTQTLDPPIALPSYLFSPTLVLESQRGTCFDSSTLLCSLLLGAGYDAYCVSGYAVRKYAVKPPRELRSNFERSQREKKEQEARAELLRRQQETQRLQEESEWPPVDPLQGQRLHCWVLVLAGRREIQENFFIDSLTGRRFAVSNQSFQGIESLWNQHNYWVNIQDCGGGCVEEESEEPKVFEMPRSWVDKITLSRQDLERRWPGGSRATLYRKAKLEQFAPYLLPDGLVTRLTTYTDLECQEVDMVRGWYQKRQDHLEERQLKRASNVTTELFGPGRTLQLKSHSYVTRTPGGTERDGLLRREESPGEMTETFDRRDDRLFSRQVFYGPCDGSTESEKPGCRPLQKVVEQFHRDGSKAAGEDVAERVFLLVEGCIEVTYHLEDHRITRARRTFVKLKKLADGQNTEKWTPSMVTGYQVDPHETPPKNARAEEEERRRQEEKRADPLAPFLARLGDPETLSPQAARKLEEDCLAFAEGSKQKWMIKEEEEEFVPEEGEEFVPEEGEEFVPEEGEEFLSEEGEEQAKEGEEQAKEGEEQVKEVEEQAKEGEEQVKEVEERAKEGEEWAEEGEEKEGEQDNAFSSQMK
;
A
#
# COMPACT_ATOMS: atom_id res chain seq x y z
N MET A 1 -17.11 -43.82 -33.90
CA MET A 1 -18.00 -43.55 -35.05
C MET A 1 -18.03 -42.05 -35.35
N PRO A 2 -17.87 -41.63 -36.61
CA PRO A 2 -18.33 -40.32 -37.09
C PRO A 2 -19.87 -40.28 -37.11
N ILE A 3 -20.47 -39.11 -37.28
CA ILE A 3 -21.93 -38.95 -37.33
C ILE A 3 -22.47 -39.24 -38.73
N ASN A 4 -23.55 -40.01 -38.80
CA ASN A 4 -24.37 -40.12 -40.00
C ASN A 4 -25.50 -39.08 -39.95
N VAL A 5 -25.31 -37.99 -40.69
CA VAL A 5 -26.25 -36.85 -40.72
C VAL A 5 -27.62 -37.24 -41.29
N SER A 6 -27.71 -38.32 -42.06
CA SER A 6 -28.99 -38.84 -42.59
C SER A 6 -29.88 -39.53 -41.54
N GLU A 7 -29.34 -39.85 -40.36
CA GLU A 7 -30.09 -40.44 -39.23
C GLU A 7 -30.69 -39.38 -38.29
N CYS A 8 -30.39 -38.09 -38.50
CA CYS A 8 -30.99 -36.99 -37.77
C CYS A 8 -32.50 -36.83 -38.09
N PRO A 9 -33.32 -36.27 -37.17
CA PRO A 9 -34.74 -36.00 -37.41
C PRO A 9 -35.00 -35.15 -38.66
N THR A 10 -36.17 -35.31 -39.28
CA THR A 10 -36.53 -34.58 -40.51
C THR A 10 -36.52 -33.06 -40.32
N SER A 11 -36.87 -32.56 -39.13
CA SER A 11 -36.73 -31.14 -38.76
C SER A 11 -35.29 -30.63 -38.92
N TYR A 12 -34.29 -31.42 -38.53
CA TYR A 12 -32.88 -31.05 -38.72
C TYR A 12 -32.47 -30.98 -40.20
N GLN A 13 -33.02 -31.86 -41.05
CA GLN A 13 -32.73 -31.86 -42.49
C GLN A 13 -33.29 -30.63 -43.22
N LEU A 14 -34.27 -29.94 -42.61
CA LEU A 14 -34.90 -28.73 -43.13
C LEU A 14 -34.18 -27.44 -42.71
N ASN A 15 -33.37 -27.48 -41.65
CA ASN A 15 -32.57 -26.34 -41.18
C ASN A 15 -31.58 -25.87 -42.25
N SER A 16 -31.29 -24.56 -42.29
CA SER A 16 -30.29 -24.00 -43.22
C SER A 16 -28.87 -24.51 -42.92
N PRO A 17 -27.95 -24.48 -43.90
CA PRO A 17 -26.54 -24.85 -43.67
C PRO A 17 -25.83 -24.03 -42.59
N GLN A 18 -26.36 -22.87 -42.19
CA GLN A 18 -25.84 -22.06 -41.09
C GLN A 18 -26.37 -22.56 -39.74
N GLU A 19 -27.67 -22.86 -39.64
CA GLU A 19 -28.31 -23.45 -38.46
C GLU A 19 -27.76 -24.86 -38.12
N GLN A 20 -27.28 -25.60 -39.13
CA GLN A 20 -26.66 -26.91 -38.97
C GLN A 20 -25.19 -26.85 -38.50
N GLN A 21 -24.47 -25.73 -38.70
CA GLN A 21 -23.01 -25.66 -38.53
C GLN A 21 -22.52 -25.94 -37.11
N LEU A 22 -23.21 -25.44 -36.07
CA LEU A 22 -22.79 -25.71 -34.69
C LEU A 22 -23.37 -27.02 -34.11
N LEU A 23 -24.40 -27.64 -34.74
CA LEU A 23 -24.87 -28.93 -34.21
C LEU A 23 -23.79 -30.01 -34.35
N VAL A 24 -23.11 -30.05 -35.50
CA VAL A 24 -22.09 -31.07 -35.81
C VAL A 24 -20.73 -30.41 -36.03
N ILE A 25 -19.83 -30.59 -35.07
CA ILE A 25 -18.51 -29.96 -35.04
C ILE A 25 -17.39 -30.99 -34.95
N ALA A 26 -16.21 -30.67 -35.47
CA ALA A 26 -15.04 -31.53 -35.34
C ALA A 26 -14.52 -31.51 -33.89
N ASN A 27 -14.02 -32.65 -33.41
CA ASN A 27 -13.26 -32.71 -32.15
C ASN A 27 -11.74 -32.60 -32.39
N ASN A 28 -10.95 -32.68 -31.32
CA ASN A 28 -9.48 -32.69 -31.33
C ASN A 28 -8.84 -33.66 -32.35
N LEU A 29 -9.56 -34.71 -32.76
CA LEU A 29 -9.11 -35.77 -33.67
C LEU A 29 -9.69 -35.63 -35.09
N GLN A 30 -10.28 -34.47 -35.41
CA GLN A 30 -10.97 -34.18 -36.69
C GLN A 30 -12.13 -35.14 -36.99
N LEU A 31 -12.74 -35.72 -35.95
CA LEU A 31 -13.96 -36.53 -36.08
C LEU A 31 -15.19 -35.66 -35.79
N THR A 32 -16.20 -35.74 -36.65
CA THR A 32 -17.48 -35.04 -36.47
C THR A 32 -18.26 -35.59 -35.27
N LYS A 33 -18.75 -34.69 -34.41
CA LYS A 33 -19.46 -34.95 -33.15
C LYS A 33 -20.59 -33.95 -32.95
N PHE A 34 -21.64 -34.38 -32.25
CA PHE A 34 -22.73 -33.49 -31.85
C PHE A 34 -22.21 -32.58 -30.76
N VAL A 35 -22.47 -31.28 -30.82
CA VAL A 35 -21.93 -30.33 -29.84
C VAL A 35 -22.39 -30.67 -28.40
N SER A 36 -23.62 -31.14 -28.21
CA SER A 36 -24.12 -31.68 -26.93
C SER A 36 -23.24 -32.80 -26.36
N THR A 37 -22.53 -33.57 -27.20
CA THR A 37 -21.67 -34.67 -26.76
C THR A 37 -20.26 -34.24 -26.32
N SER A 38 -19.89 -32.96 -26.48
CA SER A 38 -18.69 -32.41 -25.83
C SER A 38 -18.92 -32.14 -24.33
N LEU A 39 -20.17 -32.00 -23.90
CA LEU A 39 -20.53 -31.81 -22.50
C LEU A 39 -20.56 -33.14 -21.75
N ARG A 40 -19.85 -33.21 -20.62
CA ARG A 40 -19.90 -34.36 -19.71
C ARG A 40 -20.08 -33.87 -18.26
N PRO A 41 -21.30 -33.94 -17.70
CA PRO A 41 -21.56 -33.59 -16.31
C PRO A 41 -20.55 -34.24 -15.36
N THR A 42 -19.69 -33.44 -14.74
CA THR A 42 -18.61 -33.93 -13.89
C THR A 42 -18.53 -33.15 -12.59
N MET A 43 -18.82 -33.83 -11.48
CA MET A 43 -18.62 -33.31 -10.13
C MET A 43 -17.16 -33.51 -9.71
N LEU A 44 -16.47 -32.43 -9.37
CA LEU A 44 -15.11 -32.45 -8.82
C LEU A 44 -15.11 -32.79 -7.32
N PRO A 45 -13.98 -33.23 -6.72
CA PRO A 45 -13.88 -33.51 -5.29
C PRO A 45 -13.74 -32.24 -4.42
N TYR A 46 -13.77 -31.04 -5.01
CA TYR A 46 -13.53 -29.77 -4.32
C TYR A 46 -14.85 -29.03 -4.09
N ALA A 47 -15.35 -29.06 -2.85
CA ALA A 47 -16.62 -28.41 -2.50
C ALA A 47 -16.66 -26.90 -2.81
N GLY A 48 -15.51 -26.21 -2.73
CA GLY A 48 -15.40 -24.79 -3.08
C GLY A 48 -15.60 -24.46 -4.57
N LEU A 49 -15.81 -25.45 -5.44
CA LEU A 49 -16.20 -25.28 -6.85
C LEU A 49 -17.65 -25.73 -7.11
N TYR A 50 -18.46 -25.97 -6.07
CA TYR A 50 -19.87 -26.37 -6.22
C TYR A 50 -20.83 -25.20 -6.37
N ASP A 51 -20.37 -23.99 -6.08
CA ASP A 51 -21.11 -22.75 -6.29
C ASP A 51 -20.76 -22.17 -7.67
N TRP A 52 -21.76 -21.59 -8.34
CA TRP A 52 -21.60 -21.17 -9.74
C TRP A 52 -20.58 -20.03 -9.90
N ASP A 53 -20.47 -19.13 -8.92
CA ASP A 53 -19.62 -17.95 -8.96
C ASP A 53 -18.14 -18.30 -8.77
N THR A 54 -17.84 -19.20 -7.83
CA THR A 54 -16.48 -19.69 -7.59
C THR A 54 -16.01 -20.57 -8.75
N CYS A 55 -16.90 -21.42 -9.29
CA CYS A 55 -16.63 -22.23 -10.46
C CYS A 55 -16.38 -21.39 -11.72
N ALA A 56 -17.22 -20.38 -11.97
CA ALA A 56 -17.06 -19.46 -13.10
C ALA A 56 -15.79 -18.60 -12.98
N SER A 57 -15.50 -18.08 -11.79
CA SER A 57 -14.27 -17.33 -11.50
C SER A 57 -13.03 -18.20 -11.69
N PHE A 58 -13.07 -19.46 -11.24
CA PHE A 58 -11.98 -20.41 -11.44
C PHE A 58 -11.72 -20.66 -12.94
N VAL A 59 -12.75 -20.96 -13.75
CA VAL A 59 -12.57 -21.20 -15.19
C VAL A 59 -12.02 -19.95 -15.91
N ALA A 60 -12.50 -18.76 -15.56
CA ALA A 60 -12.05 -17.49 -16.15
C ALA A 60 -10.61 -17.08 -15.74
N ASP A 61 -10.12 -17.54 -14.60
CA ASP A 61 -8.74 -17.35 -14.16
C ASP A 61 -7.79 -18.44 -14.70
N HIS A 62 -8.27 -19.69 -14.76
CA HIS A 62 -7.44 -20.86 -15.07
C HIS A 62 -7.13 -21.03 -16.56
N LEU A 63 -7.90 -20.38 -17.45
CA LEU A 63 -7.72 -20.48 -18.90
C LEU A 63 -7.18 -19.19 -19.52
N MET A 64 -6.14 -19.31 -20.35
CA MET A 64 -5.78 -18.27 -21.31
C MET A 64 -6.82 -18.26 -22.44
N THR A 65 -7.58 -17.18 -22.54
CA THR A 65 -8.51 -16.94 -23.64
C THR A 65 -7.77 -16.89 -24.98
N GLN A 66 -8.24 -17.67 -25.95
CA GLN A 66 -7.93 -17.50 -27.37
C GLN A 66 -9.13 -16.83 -28.06
N THR A 67 -8.86 -15.84 -28.92
CA THR A 67 -9.89 -15.22 -29.76
C THR A 67 -10.24 -16.14 -30.92
N LEU A 68 -11.50 -16.15 -31.34
CA LEU A 68 -11.92 -16.78 -32.59
C LEU A 68 -11.24 -16.06 -33.78
N ASP A 69 -10.79 -16.85 -34.75
CA ASP A 69 -10.19 -16.36 -36.00
C ASP A 69 -10.86 -17.06 -37.20
N PRO A 70 -11.72 -16.38 -37.98
CA PRO A 70 -12.14 -14.98 -37.80
C PRO A 70 -13.17 -14.81 -36.65
N PRO A 71 -13.25 -13.63 -36.01
CA PRO A 71 -14.06 -13.41 -34.80
C PRO A 71 -15.60 -13.35 -35.02
N ILE A 72 -16.05 -13.61 -36.24
CA ILE A 72 -17.46 -13.57 -36.67
C ILE A 72 -17.98 -14.96 -37.10
N ALA A 73 -17.11 -15.98 -37.09
CA ALA A 73 -17.44 -17.33 -37.54
C ALA A 73 -17.49 -18.32 -36.36
N LEU A 74 -18.32 -19.35 -36.51
CA LEU A 74 -18.35 -20.50 -35.61
C LEU A 74 -16.98 -21.21 -35.64
N PRO A 75 -16.49 -21.74 -34.51
CA PRO A 75 -15.24 -22.49 -34.49
C PRO A 75 -15.35 -23.76 -35.35
N SER A 76 -14.29 -24.10 -36.09
CA SER A 76 -14.28 -25.28 -36.96
C SER A 76 -14.11 -26.60 -36.19
N TYR A 77 -13.61 -26.53 -34.96
CA TYR A 77 -13.48 -27.64 -34.03
C TYR A 77 -13.66 -27.15 -32.59
N LEU A 78 -14.03 -28.04 -31.67
CA LEU A 78 -14.00 -27.79 -30.22
C LEU A 78 -13.02 -28.71 -29.51
N PHE A 79 -12.33 -28.14 -28.53
CA PHE A 79 -11.49 -28.91 -27.63
C PHE A 79 -12.33 -29.58 -26.53
N SER A 80 -12.00 -30.84 -26.24
CA SER A 80 -12.54 -31.55 -25.08
C SER A 80 -12.16 -30.83 -23.77
N PRO A 81 -13.10 -30.61 -22.81
CA PRO A 81 -12.84 -30.05 -21.48
C PRO A 81 -11.55 -30.51 -20.77
N THR A 82 -11.18 -31.80 -20.87
CA THR A 82 -9.92 -32.32 -20.31
C THR A 82 -8.68 -31.65 -20.93
N LEU A 83 -8.61 -31.61 -22.26
CA LEU A 83 -7.50 -30.97 -23.00
C LEU A 83 -7.47 -29.44 -22.79
N VAL A 84 -8.63 -28.81 -22.60
CA VAL A 84 -8.74 -27.37 -22.31
C VAL A 84 -8.08 -27.04 -20.96
N LEU A 85 -8.29 -27.89 -19.95
CA LEU A 85 -7.61 -27.78 -18.65
C LEU A 85 -6.11 -28.09 -18.76
N GLU A 86 -5.72 -29.18 -19.42
CA GLU A 86 -4.31 -29.58 -19.57
C GLU A 86 -3.47 -28.53 -20.32
N SER A 87 -4.04 -27.93 -21.37
CA SER A 87 -3.38 -26.87 -22.15
C SER A 87 -3.53 -25.47 -21.55
N GLN A 88 -4.41 -25.32 -20.57
CA GLN A 88 -4.86 -24.05 -19.97
C GLN A 88 -5.24 -22.99 -21.02
N ARG A 89 -5.79 -23.41 -22.17
CA ARG A 89 -6.02 -22.58 -23.36
C ARG A 89 -7.32 -22.99 -24.03
N GLY A 90 -8.09 -22.01 -24.49
CA GLY A 90 -9.32 -22.26 -25.24
C GLY A 90 -10.06 -21.00 -25.65
N THR A 91 -10.99 -21.16 -26.58
CA THR A 91 -11.93 -20.13 -27.03
C THR A 91 -13.05 -19.91 -26.00
N CYS A 92 -13.93 -18.93 -26.23
CA CYS A 92 -15.16 -18.76 -25.44
C CYS A 92 -16.07 -20.01 -25.49
N PHE A 93 -16.08 -20.76 -26.60
CA PHE A 93 -16.82 -22.02 -26.73
C PHE A 93 -16.22 -23.14 -25.89
N ASP A 94 -14.89 -23.29 -25.92
CA ASP A 94 -14.18 -24.31 -25.12
C ASP A 94 -14.34 -24.03 -23.61
N SER A 95 -14.17 -22.77 -23.21
CA SER A 95 -14.33 -22.30 -21.84
C SER A 95 -15.77 -22.46 -21.34
N SER A 96 -16.78 -22.11 -22.15
CA SER A 96 -18.19 -22.34 -21.81
C SER A 96 -18.56 -23.81 -21.75
N THR A 97 -17.99 -24.66 -22.61
CA THR A 97 -18.19 -26.12 -22.60
C THR A 97 -17.62 -26.75 -21.32
N LEU A 98 -16.44 -26.31 -20.88
CA LEU A 98 -15.85 -26.71 -19.61
C LEU A 98 -16.73 -26.27 -18.42
N LEU A 99 -17.08 -24.99 -18.35
CA LEU A 99 -17.87 -24.44 -17.25
C LEU A 99 -19.26 -25.12 -17.15
N CYS A 100 -19.96 -25.27 -18.27
CA CYS A 100 -21.25 -25.95 -18.33
C CYS A 100 -21.14 -27.41 -17.85
N SER A 101 -20.10 -28.15 -18.26
CA SER A 101 -19.86 -29.53 -17.80
C SER A 101 -19.64 -29.63 -16.28
N LEU A 102 -19.00 -28.63 -15.66
CA LEU A 102 -18.81 -28.56 -14.20
C LEU A 102 -20.11 -28.19 -13.47
N LEU A 103 -20.84 -27.18 -13.95
CA LEU A 103 -22.11 -26.75 -13.35
C LEU A 103 -23.19 -27.82 -13.43
N LEU A 104 -23.31 -28.52 -14.57
CA LEU A 104 -24.16 -29.71 -14.71
C LEU A 104 -23.74 -30.83 -13.76
N GLY A 105 -22.43 -30.99 -13.52
CA GLY A 105 -21.89 -31.92 -12.54
C GLY A 105 -22.23 -31.57 -11.10
N ALA A 106 -22.27 -30.29 -10.76
CA ALA A 106 -22.77 -29.78 -9.48
C ALA A 106 -24.30 -29.83 -9.36
N GLY A 107 -25.03 -30.08 -10.46
CA GLY A 107 -26.48 -30.22 -10.48
C GLY A 107 -27.27 -28.92 -10.75
N TYR A 108 -26.61 -27.87 -11.23
CA TYR A 108 -27.29 -26.73 -11.86
C TYR A 108 -27.96 -27.18 -13.17
N ASP A 109 -29.03 -26.48 -13.56
CA ASP A 109 -29.61 -26.61 -14.89
C ASP A 109 -28.91 -25.59 -15.81
N ALA A 110 -27.88 -26.05 -16.54
CA ALA A 110 -26.94 -25.20 -17.25
C ALA A 110 -26.83 -25.56 -18.74
N TYR A 111 -26.63 -24.54 -19.57
CA TYR A 111 -26.64 -24.64 -21.03
C TYR A 111 -25.55 -23.74 -21.62
N CYS A 112 -24.85 -24.20 -22.65
CA CYS A 112 -24.02 -23.34 -23.48
C CYS A 112 -24.88 -22.58 -24.48
N VAL A 113 -24.49 -21.35 -24.83
CA VAL A 113 -25.31 -20.40 -25.60
C VAL A 113 -24.45 -19.68 -26.63
N SER A 114 -24.71 -19.88 -27.92
CA SER A 114 -24.04 -19.14 -29.02
C SER A 114 -24.84 -17.91 -29.40
N GLY A 115 -24.17 -16.78 -29.60
CA GLY A 115 -24.81 -15.56 -30.08
C GLY A 115 -23.88 -14.35 -30.20
N TYR A 116 -24.48 -13.17 -30.26
CA TYR A 116 -23.84 -11.92 -30.66
C TYR A 116 -23.72 -10.91 -29.52
N ALA A 117 -22.56 -10.27 -29.38
CA ALA A 117 -22.21 -9.43 -28.23
C ALA A 117 -21.86 -7.97 -28.59
N VAL A 118 -22.35 -7.01 -27.79
CA VAL A 118 -21.82 -5.63 -27.75
C VAL A 118 -20.97 -5.38 -26.52
N ARG A 119 -19.81 -4.76 -26.75
CA ARG A 119 -19.21 -3.82 -25.78
C ARG A 119 -19.68 -2.41 -26.08
N LYS A 120 -20.34 -1.75 -25.12
CA LYS A 120 -20.57 -0.29 -25.10
C LYS A 120 -20.96 0.20 -23.70
N TYR A 121 -20.60 1.44 -23.38
CA TYR A 121 -21.15 2.22 -22.26
C TYR A 121 -22.11 3.30 -22.81
N ALA A 122 -23.08 3.78 -22.02
CA ALA A 122 -24.02 4.85 -22.40
C ALA A 122 -24.55 5.64 -21.18
N VAL A 123 -24.76 6.96 -21.31
CA VAL A 123 -25.39 7.85 -20.29
C VAL A 123 -26.15 9.03 -20.94
N LYS A 124 -27.32 9.41 -20.40
CA LYS A 124 -28.14 10.65 -20.61
C LYS A 124 -29.44 10.55 -19.75
N PRO A 125 -30.30 11.59 -19.54
CA PRO A 125 -30.28 13.06 -19.80
C PRO A 125 -30.34 13.84 -18.43
N PRO A 126 -31.04 14.99 -18.15
CA PRO A 126 -31.69 16.05 -18.94
C PRO A 126 -31.27 17.52 -18.59
N ARG A 127 -32.09 18.33 -17.86
CA ARG A 127 -31.95 19.80 -17.61
C ARG A 127 -32.75 20.29 -16.38
N GLU A 128 -32.39 21.46 -15.82
CA GLU A 128 -33.26 22.30 -14.96
C GLU A 128 -33.22 23.81 -15.31
N LEU A 129 -34.16 24.59 -14.75
CA LEU A 129 -34.50 25.98 -15.12
C LEU A 129 -34.80 26.87 -13.88
N ARG A 130 -34.16 28.05 -13.82
CA ARG A 130 -34.37 29.18 -12.84
C ARG A 130 -33.90 28.91 -11.39
N SER A 131 -33.63 29.90 -10.53
CA SER A 131 -33.06 31.26 -10.71
C SER A 131 -32.73 31.87 -9.32
N ASN A 132 -31.60 31.51 -8.71
CA ASN A 132 -31.23 31.95 -7.34
C ASN A 132 -30.52 33.31 -7.32
N PHE A 133 -30.94 34.22 -8.22
CA PHE A 133 -30.08 35.16 -8.94
C PHE A 133 -29.03 35.90 -8.08
N GLU A 134 -29.43 36.77 -7.16
CA GLU A 134 -28.51 37.80 -6.64
C GLU A 134 -27.59 37.32 -5.51
N ARG A 135 -28.06 36.41 -4.65
CA ARG A 135 -27.18 35.73 -3.68
C ARG A 135 -26.24 34.77 -4.41
N SER A 136 -26.78 34.09 -5.43
CA SER A 136 -25.97 33.31 -6.36
C SER A 136 -24.94 34.17 -7.09
N GLN A 137 -25.02 35.49 -7.30
CA GLN A 137 -24.04 36.24 -8.11
C GLN A 137 -22.63 36.38 -7.47
N ARG A 138 -22.49 36.47 -6.14
CA ARG A 138 -21.15 36.56 -5.51
C ARG A 138 -20.52 35.20 -5.28
N GLU A 139 -21.30 34.26 -4.73
CA GLU A 139 -20.89 32.85 -4.69
C GLU A 139 -20.69 32.29 -6.11
N LYS A 140 -21.46 32.74 -7.12
CA LYS A 140 -21.19 32.48 -8.54
C LYS A 140 -19.82 32.97 -8.91
N LYS A 141 -19.41 34.22 -8.65
CA LYS A 141 -18.11 34.65 -9.19
C LYS A 141 -16.94 33.79 -8.73
N GLU A 142 -16.95 33.31 -7.49
CA GLU A 142 -15.95 32.35 -7.00
C GLU A 142 -16.21 30.90 -7.40
N GLN A 143 -17.46 30.43 -7.38
CA GLN A 143 -17.84 29.08 -7.82
C GLN A 143 -17.82 28.94 -9.35
N GLU A 144 -17.95 30.00 -10.14
CA GLU A 144 -17.78 30.09 -11.58
C GLU A 144 -16.30 30.19 -11.89
N ALA A 145 -15.49 30.98 -11.18
CA ALA A 145 -14.03 30.88 -11.35
C ALA A 145 -13.53 29.46 -11.04
N ARG A 146 -13.98 28.85 -9.93
CA ARG A 146 -13.63 27.48 -9.56
C ARG A 146 -14.26 26.44 -10.49
N ALA A 147 -15.52 26.59 -10.91
CA ALA A 147 -16.19 25.65 -11.81
C ALA A 147 -15.89 25.90 -13.29
N GLU A 148 -15.31 27.03 -13.67
CA GLU A 148 -14.76 27.29 -15.01
C GLU A 148 -13.32 26.80 -15.09
N LEU A 149 -12.56 26.86 -14.00
CA LEU A 149 -11.29 26.14 -13.88
C LEU A 149 -11.53 24.61 -13.81
N LEU A 150 -12.52 24.15 -13.03
CA LEU A 150 -12.94 22.75 -13.00
C LEU A 150 -13.60 22.33 -14.33
N ARG A 151 -14.37 23.20 -15.01
CA ARG A 151 -14.88 22.90 -16.37
C ARG A 151 -13.76 22.92 -17.39
N ARG A 152 -12.76 23.81 -17.33
CA ARG A 152 -11.56 23.73 -18.18
C ARG A 152 -10.78 22.46 -17.91
N GLN A 153 -10.67 22.01 -16.66
CA GLN A 153 -10.05 20.72 -16.33
C GLN A 153 -10.90 19.54 -16.82
N GLN A 154 -12.21 19.56 -16.62
CA GLN A 154 -13.13 18.53 -17.11
C GLN A 154 -13.30 18.57 -18.64
N GLU A 155 -13.13 19.71 -19.29
CA GLU A 155 -13.22 19.90 -20.74
C GLU A 155 -11.90 19.54 -21.41
N THR A 156 -10.76 19.84 -20.80
CA THR A 156 -9.47 19.27 -21.24
C THR A 156 -9.40 17.76 -20.96
N GLN A 157 -9.90 17.27 -19.82
CA GLN A 157 -10.09 15.83 -19.57
C GLN A 157 -11.06 15.20 -20.58
N ARG A 158 -12.19 15.84 -20.90
CA ARG A 158 -13.15 15.34 -21.89
C ARG A 158 -12.61 15.39 -23.31
N LEU A 159 -11.88 16.42 -23.69
CA LEU A 159 -11.20 16.50 -25.00
C LEU A 159 -10.06 15.48 -25.08
N GLN A 160 -9.36 15.20 -23.98
CA GLN A 160 -8.43 14.07 -23.88
C GLN A 160 -9.18 12.74 -24.02
N GLU A 161 -10.23 12.49 -23.23
CA GLU A 161 -11.05 11.27 -23.30
C GLU A 161 -11.67 11.07 -24.70
N GLU A 162 -12.18 12.12 -25.34
CA GLU A 162 -12.79 12.14 -26.67
C GLU A 162 -11.77 11.91 -27.79
N SER A 163 -10.54 12.41 -27.62
CA SER A 163 -9.39 12.08 -28.48
C SER A 163 -8.86 10.65 -28.24
N GLU A 164 -9.02 10.13 -27.01
CA GLU A 164 -8.65 8.76 -26.61
C GLU A 164 -9.74 7.72 -26.93
N TRP A 165 -10.96 8.11 -27.30
CA TRP A 165 -12.03 7.15 -27.62
C TRP A 165 -11.59 6.30 -28.81
N PRO A 166 -11.60 4.95 -28.70
CA PRO A 166 -11.27 4.09 -29.82
C PRO A 166 -12.17 4.40 -31.03
N PRO A 167 -11.64 4.36 -32.27
CA PRO A 167 -12.47 4.48 -33.46
C PRO A 167 -13.59 3.45 -33.42
N VAL A 168 -14.75 3.80 -34.00
CA VAL A 168 -15.94 2.94 -33.99
C VAL A 168 -15.59 1.56 -34.54
N ASP A 169 -15.67 0.55 -33.67
CA ASP A 169 -15.30 -0.84 -33.96
C ASP A 169 -16.14 -1.38 -35.13
N PRO A 170 -15.54 -1.70 -36.30
CA PRO A 170 -16.28 -2.15 -37.48
C PRO A 170 -17.05 -3.46 -37.26
N LEU A 171 -16.67 -4.24 -36.25
CA LEU A 171 -17.29 -5.52 -35.89
C LEU A 171 -18.19 -5.39 -34.63
N GLN A 172 -18.58 -4.17 -34.25
CA GLN A 172 -19.45 -3.94 -33.10
C GLN A 172 -20.80 -4.67 -33.28
N GLY A 173 -21.10 -5.60 -32.36
CA GLY A 173 -22.31 -6.43 -32.42
C GLY A 173 -22.20 -7.66 -33.32
N GLN A 174 -21.18 -7.75 -34.17
CA GLN A 174 -21.01 -8.85 -35.13
C GLN A 174 -20.13 -9.99 -34.60
N ARG A 175 -19.40 -9.77 -33.50
CA ARG A 175 -18.55 -10.81 -32.90
C ARG A 175 -19.39 -11.91 -32.28
N LEU A 176 -19.07 -13.14 -32.66
CA LEU A 176 -19.64 -14.35 -32.11
C LEU A 176 -19.04 -14.62 -30.72
N HIS A 177 -19.89 -14.98 -29.77
CA HIS A 177 -19.47 -15.34 -28.41
C HIS A 177 -20.28 -16.53 -27.89
N CYS A 178 -19.72 -17.24 -26.90
CA CYS A 178 -20.40 -18.31 -26.20
C CYS A 178 -20.48 -18.02 -24.70
N TRP A 179 -21.68 -18.15 -24.13
CA TRP A 179 -21.97 -17.98 -22.70
C TRP A 179 -22.52 -19.27 -22.10
N VAL A 180 -22.66 -19.28 -20.76
CA VAL A 180 -23.41 -20.32 -20.06
C VAL A 180 -24.68 -19.73 -19.43
N LEU A 181 -25.86 -20.18 -19.84
CA LEU A 181 -27.13 -19.90 -19.19
C LEU A 181 -27.31 -20.84 -18.00
N VAL A 182 -27.71 -20.31 -16.85
CA VAL A 182 -28.20 -21.07 -15.70
C VAL A 182 -29.67 -20.74 -15.49
N LEU A 183 -30.52 -21.76 -15.40
CA LEU A 183 -31.96 -21.60 -15.13
C LEU A 183 -32.28 -21.61 -13.63
N ALA A 184 -33.35 -20.92 -13.27
CA ALA A 184 -33.92 -20.90 -11.93
C ALA A 184 -34.52 -22.26 -11.50
N GLY A 185 -34.66 -22.44 -10.19
CA GLY A 185 -35.36 -23.56 -9.56
C GLY A 185 -34.47 -24.70 -9.04
N ARG A 186 -33.22 -24.83 -9.51
CA ARG A 186 -32.21 -25.72 -8.90
C ARG A 186 -31.18 -24.92 -8.11
N ARG A 187 -30.56 -25.53 -7.09
CA ARG A 187 -29.44 -24.92 -6.33
C ARG A 187 -29.75 -23.49 -5.84
N GLU A 188 -30.99 -23.26 -5.39
CA GLU A 188 -31.48 -21.98 -4.84
C GLU A 188 -31.43 -20.78 -5.81
N ILE A 189 -31.23 -21.01 -7.12
CA ILE A 189 -31.28 -19.96 -8.13
C ILE A 189 -32.72 -19.46 -8.32
N GLN A 190 -32.94 -18.17 -8.07
CA GLN A 190 -34.27 -17.52 -8.17
C GLN A 190 -34.61 -17.02 -9.58
N GLU A 191 -33.61 -16.58 -10.34
CA GLU A 191 -33.78 -15.98 -11.67
C GLU A 191 -32.82 -16.60 -12.68
N ASN A 192 -33.22 -16.65 -13.95
CA ASN A 192 -32.32 -17.09 -15.03
C ASN A 192 -31.22 -16.05 -15.26
N PHE A 193 -29.97 -16.47 -15.47
CA PHE A 193 -28.86 -15.57 -15.76
C PHE A 193 -27.81 -16.20 -16.69
N PHE A 194 -27.12 -15.35 -17.44
CA PHE A 194 -25.96 -15.75 -18.24
C PHE A 194 -24.67 -15.55 -17.45
N ILE A 195 -23.69 -16.41 -17.69
CA ILE A 195 -22.31 -16.31 -17.23
C ILE A 195 -21.41 -16.16 -18.45
N ASP A 196 -20.56 -15.15 -18.47
CA ASP A 196 -19.45 -15.08 -19.41
C ASP A 196 -18.27 -15.88 -18.87
N SER A 197 -17.97 -17.01 -19.50
CA SER A 197 -16.91 -17.93 -19.08
C SER A 197 -15.51 -17.34 -19.20
N LEU A 198 -15.34 -16.22 -19.92
CA LEU A 198 -14.06 -15.50 -20.02
C LEU A 198 -13.79 -14.55 -18.85
N THR A 199 -14.84 -14.08 -18.17
CA THR A 199 -14.72 -13.12 -17.06
C THR A 199 -15.27 -13.62 -15.73
N GLY A 200 -15.97 -14.75 -15.72
CA GLY A 200 -16.64 -15.32 -14.55
C GLY A 200 -17.87 -14.52 -14.10
N ARG A 201 -18.26 -13.49 -14.84
CA ARG A 201 -19.31 -12.54 -14.43
C ARG A 201 -20.70 -13.03 -14.82
N ARG A 202 -21.66 -12.87 -13.90
CA ARG A 202 -23.09 -13.01 -14.19
C ARG A 202 -23.66 -11.76 -14.87
N PHE A 203 -24.64 -11.98 -15.74
CA PHE A 203 -25.43 -10.95 -16.41
C PHE A 203 -26.90 -11.37 -16.39
N ALA A 204 -27.80 -10.41 -16.16
CA ALA A 204 -29.24 -10.62 -16.34
C ALA A 204 -29.55 -10.96 -17.81
N VAL A 205 -30.57 -11.79 -18.06
CA VAL A 205 -30.97 -12.20 -19.42
C VAL A 205 -31.38 -10.99 -20.29
N SER A 206 -31.85 -9.90 -19.67
CA SER A 206 -32.24 -8.63 -20.29
C SER A 206 -31.08 -7.65 -20.52
N ASN A 207 -29.82 -8.04 -20.31
CA ASN A 207 -28.69 -7.12 -20.43
C ASN A 207 -28.43 -6.72 -21.90
N GLN A 208 -28.25 -5.41 -22.14
CA GLN A 208 -28.00 -4.83 -23.47
C GLN A 208 -26.72 -5.33 -24.16
N SER A 209 -25.82 -6.02 -23.44
CA SER A 209 -24.64 -6.67 -24.03
C SER A 209 -24.99 -7.85 -24.96
N PHE A 210 -26.16 -8.46 -24.84
CA PHE A 210 -26.63 -9.54 -25.71
C PHE A 210 -27.46 -8.97 -26.88
N GLN A 211 -27.03 -9.15 -28.12
CA GLN A 211 -27.81 -8.70 -29.30
C GLN A 211 -28.76 -9.77 -29.84
N GLY A 212 -28.38 -11.04 -29.72
CA GLY A 212 -29.15 -12.16 -30.23
C GLY A 212 -28.54 -13.49 -29.83
N ILE A 213 -29.37 -14.52 -29.75
CA ILE A 213 -28.99 -15.91 -29.49
C ILE A 213 -29.33 -16.71 -30.74
N GLU A 214 -28.38 -17.49 -31.23
CA GLU A 214 -28.55 -18.36 -32.39
C GLU A 214 -28.89 -19.79 -31.98
N SER A 215 -28.19 -20.31 -30.97
CA SER A 215 -28.35 -21.70 -30.52
C SER A 215 -28.00 -21.86 -29.05
N LEU A 216 -28.57 -22.89 -28.44
CA LEU A 216 -28.45 -23.18 -27.02
C LEU A 216 -28.44 -24.69 -26.81
N TRP A 217 -27.57 -25.22 -25.96
CA TRP A 217 -27.43 -26.68 -25.81
C TRP A 217 -26.96 -27.13 -24.44
N ASN A 218 -27.36 -28.34 -24.07
CA ASN A 218 -26.82 -29.07 -22.94
C ASN A 218 -26.42 -30.50 -23.38
N GLN A 219 -26.16 -31.40 -22.42
CA GLN A 219 -25.73 -32.77 -22.68
C GLN A 219 -26.81 -33.68 -23.30
N HIS A 220 -28.06 -33.24 -23.36
CA HIS A 220 -29.19 -34.01 -23.90
C HIS A 220 -29.75 -33.40 -25.19
N ASN A 221 -29.84 -32.07 -25.25
CA ASN A 221 -30.62 -31.36 -26.26
C ASN A 221 -29.81 -30.23 -26.90
N TYR A 222 -30.21 -29.85 -28.11
CA TYR A 222 -29.71 -28.71 -28.86
C TYR A 222 -30.93 -27.97 -29.45
N TRP A 223 -30.98 -26.66 -29.23
CA TRP A 223 -32.02 -25.76 -29.70
C TRP A 223 -31.42 -24.73 -30.65
N VAL A 224 -32.14 -24.43 -31.72
CA VAL A 224 -31.83 -23.37 -32.69
C VAL A 224 -32.91 -22.31 -32.58
N ASN A 225 -32.51 -21.05 -32.65
CA ASN A 225 -33.43 -19.93 -32.80
C ASN A 225 -33.81 -19.78 -34.29
N ILE A 226 -35.07 -20.08 -34.62
CA ILE A 226 -35.61 -20.07 -35.99
C ILE A 226 -36.46 -18.79 -36.22
N GLN A 227 -36.30 -17.75 -35.37
CA GLN A 227 -37.03 -16.49 -35.50
C GLN A 227 -36.55 -15.68 -36.71
N ASP A 228 -37.32 -15.70 -37.79
CA ASP A 228 -37.13 -14.80 -38.93
C ASP A 228 -37.72 -13.42 -38.62
N CYS A 229 -36.86 -12.49 -38.19
CA CYS A 229 -37.26 -11.15 -37.72
C CYS A 229 -37.87 -10.22 -38.80
N GLY A 230 -38.10 -10.71 -40.03
CA GLY A 230 -38.77 -9.99 -41.11
C GLY A 230 -40.30 -10.11 -41.15
N GLY A 231 -40.88 -11.14 -40.50
CA GLY A 231 -42.33 -11.41 -40.52
C GLY A 231 -42.84 -11.86 -39.15
N GLY A 232 -43.96 -11.29 -38.70
CA GLY A 232 -44.52 -11.58 -37.38
C GLY A 232 -44.91 -13.05 -37.19
N CYS A 233 -44.85 -13.52 -35.94
CA CYS A 233 -45.06 -14.92 -35.55
C CYS A 233 -46.34 -15.51 -36.15
N VAL A 234 -46.20 -16.59 -36.92
CA VAL A 234 -47.30 -17.50 -37.27
C VAL A 234 -47.28 -18.64 -36.26
N GLU A 235 -48.40 -18.89 -35.59
CA GLU A 235 -48.57 -20.08 -34.77
C GLU A 235 -48.83 -21.28 -35.69
N GLU A 236 -47.87 -22.21 -35.81
CA GLU A 236 -48.09 -23.52 -36.40
C GLU A 236 -48.36 -24.57 -35.31
N GLU A 237 -49.32 -25.46 -35.55
CA GLU A 237 -49.69 -26.53 -34.63
C GLU A 237 -48.57 -27.58 -34.56
N SER A 238 -47.99 -27.78 -33.38
CA SER A 238 -46.86 -28.71 -33.21
C SER A 238 -47.30 -30.18 -33.17
N GLU A 239 -46.81 -30.99 -34.12
CA GLU A 239 -46.77 -32.45 -33.97
C GLU A 239 -45.89 -32.84 -32.78
N GLU A 240 -46.21 -33.94 -32.09
CA GLU A 240 -45.39 -34.43 -30.97
C GLU A 240 -43.94 -34.69 -31.43
N PRO A 241 -42.93 -34.02 -30.84
CA PRO A 241 -41.57 -34.10 -31.34
C PRO A 241 -41.02 -35.51 -31.16
N LYS A 242 -40.65 -36.14 -32.28
CA LYS A 242 -40.04 -37.47 -32.31
C LYS A 242 -38.75 -37.46 -31.50
N VAL A 243 -38.80 -38.05 -30.30
CA VAL A 243 -37.70 -38.03 -29.32
C VAL A 243 -36.44 -38.65 -29.92
N PHE A 244 -35.42 -37.82 -30.12
CA PHE A 244 -34.08 -38.23 -30.57
C PHE A 244 -33.16 -38.27 -29.35
N GLU A 245 -32.75 -39.46 -28.92
CA GLU A 245 -31.82 -39.61 -27.81
C GLU A 245 -30.39 -39.26 -28.25
N MET A 246 -29.81 -38.23 -27.62
CA MET A 246 -28.43 -37.82 -27.88
C MET A 246 -27.45 -38.94 -27.49
N PRO A 247 -26.46 -39.28 -28.35
CA PRO A 247 -25.43 -40.25 -28.00
C PRO A 247 -24.66 -39.88 -26.73
N ARG A 248 -24.06 -40.87 -26.07
CA ARG A 248 -23.21 -40.61 -24.90
C ARG A 248 -22.02 -39.72 -25.28
N SER A 249 -21.64 -38.81 -24.37
CA SER A 249 -20.47 -37.95 -24.52
C SER A 249 -19.21 -38.74 -24.87
N TRP A 250 -18.40 -38.19 -25.78
CA TRP A 250 -17.11 -38.73 -26.21
C TRP A 250 -15.93 -38.22 -25.36
N VAL A 251 -16.18 -37.31 -24.43
CA VAL A 251 -15.17 -36.68 -23.57
C VAL A 251 -15.00 -37.50 -22.28
N ASP A 252 -13.80 -37.53 -21.71
CA ASP A 252 -13.56 -38.17 -20.41
C ASP A 252 -14.12 -37.38 -19.22
N LYS A 253 -14.17 -38.00 -18.03
CA LYS A 253 -14.53 -37.22 -16.83
C LYS A 253 -13.43 -36.20 -16.57
N ILE A 254 -13.83 -34.95 -16.34
CA ILE A 254 -12.92 -33.86 -15.98
C ILE A 254 -12.19 -34.21 -14.67
N THR A 255 -10.86 -34.17 -14.70
CA THR A 255 -10.00 -34.32 -13.52
C THR A 255 -9.19 -33.05 -13.31
N LEU A 256 -9.21 -32.50 -12.10
CA LEU A 256 -8.44 -31.31 -11.72
C LEU A 256 -7.51 -31.68 -10.55
N SER A 257 -6.21 -31.44 -10.70
CA SER A 257 -5.26 -31.67 -9.60
C SER A 257 -5.38 -30.56 -8.54
N ARG A 258 -4.98 -30.88 -7.30
CA ARG A 258 -4.95 -29.88 -6.23
C ARG A 258 -3.96 -28.75 -6.53
N GLN A 259 -2.83 -29.05 -7.18
CA GLN A 259 -1.83 -28.06 -7.56
C GLN A 259 -2.38 -27.08 -8.62
N ASP A 260 -3.18 -27.56 -9.56
CA ASP A 260 -3.76 -26.73 -10.62
C ASP A 260 -4.86 -25.80 -10.07
N LEU A 261 -5.65 -26.31 -9.11
CA LEU A 261 -6.59 -25.51 -8.33
C LEU A 261 -5.87 -24.42 -7.52
N GLU A 262 -4.79 -24.77 -6.82
CA GLU A 262 -4.01 -23.84 -5.99
C GLU A 262 -3.26 -22.79 -6.83
N ARG A 263 -2.75 -23.16 -8.02
CA ARG A 263 -2.10 -22.24 -8.96
C ARG A 263 -3.04 -21.18 -9.53
N ARG A 264 -4.34 -21.52 -9.69
CA ARG A 264 -5.45 -20.66 -10.17
C ARG A 264 -5.29 -20.04 -11.56
N TRP A 265 -4.13 -19.54 -11.95
CA TRP A 265 -3.78 -18.98 -13.26
C TRP A 265 -2.74 -19.83 -14.01
N PRO A 266 -2.68 -19.74 -15.34
CA PRO A 266 -1.59 -20.27 -16.15
C PRO A 266 -0.23 -19.75 -15.67
N GLY A 267 0.70 -20.67 -15.35
CA GLY A 267 1.99 -20.29 -14.75
C GLY A 267 1.90 -19.70 -13.33
N GLY A 268 0.73 -19.77 -12.68
CA GLY A 268 0.50 -19.29 -11.31
C GLY A 268 0.31 -17.78 -11.16
N SER A 269 0.37 -16.98 -12.22
CA SER A 269 0.21 -15.52 -12.11
C SER A 269 -0.48 -14.89 -13.31
N ARG A 270 -1.09 -13.72 -13.08
CA ARG A 270 -1.83 -12.94 -14.09
C ARG A 270 -1.43 -11.48 -13.99
N ALA A 271 -1.11 -10.86 -15.12
CA ALA A 271 -0.95 -9.41 -15.22
C ALA A 271 -2.11 -8.83 -16.04
N THR A 272 -2.82 -7.84 -15.49
CA THR A 272 -3.87 -7.08 -16.18
C THR A 272 -3.43 -5.63 -16.27
N LEU A 273 -3.38 -5.10 -17.49
CA LEU A 273 -3.08 -3.69 -17.76
C LEU A 273 -4.38 -2.88 -17.79
N TYR A 274 -4.33 -1.72 -17.14
CA TYR A 274 -5.37 -0.70 -17.07
C TYR A 274 -4.77 0.64 -17.50
N ARG A 275 -5.61 1.65 -17.77
CA ARG A 275 -5.13 3.02 -18.05
C ARG A 275 -4.31 3.52 -16.85
N LYS A 276 -3.03 3.84 -17.09
CA LYS A 276 -2.03 4.25 -16.07
C LYS A 276 -1.85 3.28 -14.90
N ALA A 277 -2.17 2.00 -15.04
CA ALA A 277 -1.97 1.03 -13.95
C ALA A 277 -1.73 -0.40 -14.43
N LYS A 278 -0.90 -1.13 -13.69
CA LYS A 278 -0.64 -2.57 -13.87
C LYS A 278 -1.03 -3.30 -12.60
N LEU A 279 -1.97 -4.23 -12.71
CA LEU A 279 -2.35 -5.14 -11.63
C LEU A 279 -1.73 -6.51 -11.90
N GLU A 280 -0.93 -7.01 -10.97
CA GLU A 280 -0.35 -8.34 -10.99
C GLU A 280 -0.94 -9.16 -9.85
N GLN A 281 -1.39 -10.37 -10.14
CA GLN A 281 -1.98 -11.30 -9.19
C GLN A 281 -1.18 -12.61 -9.23
N PHE A 282 -0.93 -13.17 -8.05
CA PHE A 282 -0.10 -14.36 -7.87
C PHE A 282 -0.88 -15.41 -7.10
N ALA A 283 -0.69 -16.67 -7.44
CA ALA A 283 -1.28 -17.78 -6.69
C ALA A 283 -0.82 -17.72 -5.23
N PRO A 284 -1.68 -18.07 -4.26
CA PRO A 284 -1.25 -18.29 -2.89
C PRO A 284 -0.04 -19.23 -2.86
N TYR A 285 0.99 -18.85 -2.09
CA TYR A 285 2.25 -19.60 -1.95
C TYR A 285 3.13 -19.71 -3.21
N LEU A 286 2.82 -19.05 -4.33
CA LEU A 286 3.74 -19.01 -5.48
C LEU A 286 5.03 -18.26 -5.13
N LEU A 287 4.90 -17.14 -4.42
CA LEU A 287 6.01 -16.30 -4.00
C LEU A 287 6.33 -16.55 -2.51
N PRO A 288 7.61 -16.75 -2.15
CA PRO A 288 8.01 -17.07 -0.77
C PRO A 288 7.89 -15.87 0.19
N ASP A 289 7.75 -14.65 -0.32
CA ASP A 289 7.53 -13.43 0.47
C ASP A 289 6.05 -13.23 0.86
N GLY A 290 5.16 -14.11 0.40
CA GLY A 290 3.72 -14.07 0.66
C GLY A 290 2.94 -13.06 -0.19
N LEU A 291 3.54 -12.42 -1.20
CA LEU A 291 2.85 -11.46 -2.08
C LEU A 291 1.79 -12.16 -2.95
N VAL A 292 0.55 -11.68 -2.89
CA VAL A 292 -0.60 -12.26 -3.61
C VAL A 292 -1.16 -11.31 -4.66
N THR A 293 -1.04 -9.99 -4.47
CA THR A 293 -1.45 -8.99 -5.46
C THR A 293 -0.54 -7.77 -5.39
N ARG A 294 -0.21 -7.17 -6.53
CA ARG A 294 0.56 -5.94 -6.65
C ARG A 294 -0.10 -5.00 -7.66
N LEU A 295 -0.45 -3.80 -7.24
CA LEU A 295 -0.92 -2.71 -8.08
C LEU A 295 0.19 -1.67 -8.22
N THR A 296 0.61 -1.41 -9.45
CA THR A 296 1.51 -0.31 -9.80
C THR A 296 0.70 0.74 -10.54
N THR A 297 0.67 1.98 -10.05
CA THR A 297 0.13 3.13 -10.80
C THR A 297 1.27 3.93 -11.41
N TYR A 298 0.96 4.63 -12.51
CA TYR A 298 1.90 5.40 -13.30
C TYR A 298 1.41 6.84 -13.46
N THR A 299 2.33 7.79 -13.57
CA THR A 299 1.99 9.20 -13.86
C THR A 299 1.57 9.35 -15.33
N ASP A 300 2.18 8.57 -16.21
CA ASP A 300 2.08 8.65 -17.67
C ASP A 300 1.19 7.54 -18.26
N LEU A 301 0.81 7.69 -19.54
CA LEU A 301 0.00 6.69 -20.26
C LEU A 301 0.84 5.52 -20.80
N GLU A 302 2.14 5.75 -21.06
CA GLU A 302 3.07 4.74 -21.57
C GLU A 302 3.57 3.78 -20.47
N CYS A 303 3.22 4.07 -19.21
CA CYS A 303 3.59 3.33 -18.01
C CYS A 303 5.11 3.24 -17.78
N GLN A 304 5.83 4.33 -18.07
CA GLN A 304 7.27 4.46 -17.83
C GLN A 304 7.59 4.94 -16.41
N GLU A 305 6.85 5.93 -15.89
CA GLU A 305 7.13 6.56 -14.60
C GLU A 305 6.14 6.06 -13.54
N VAL A 306 6.66 5.34 -12.54
CA VAL A 306 5.85 4.78 -11.45
C VAL A 306 5.49 5.86 -10.44
N ASP A 307 4.21 6.03 -10.18
CA ASP A 307 3.65 6.91 -9.14
C ASP A 307 3.63 6.19 -7.77
N MET A 308 2.97 5.04 -7.71
CA MET A 308 2.83 4.24 -6.50
C MET A 308 2.94 2.73 -6.80
N VAL A 309 3.48 1.99 -5.84
CA VAL A 309 3.43 0.52 -5.80
C VAL A 309 2.73 0.08 -4.53
N ARG A 310 1.64 -0.67 -4.65
CA ARG A 310 0.86 -1.23 -3.53
C ARG A 310 0.85 -2.76 -3.64
N GLY A 311 1.34 -3.46 -2.62
CA GLY A 311 1.37 -4.91 -2.55
C GLY A 311 0.52 -5.44 -1.40
N TRP A 312 -0.25 -6.49 -1.65
CA TRP A 312 -1.02 -7.23 -0.65
C TRP A 312 -0.42 -8.61 -0.44
N TYR A 313 -0.30 -8.99 0.83
CA TYR A 313 0.41 -10.16 1.29
C TYR A 313 -0.52 -11.07 2.11
N GLN A 314 -0.22 -12.35 2.17
CA GLN A 314 -0.98 -13.31 2.97
C GLN A 314 -0.05 -14.33 3.63
N LYS A 315 -0.40 -14.77 4.86
CA LYS A 315 0.25 -15.87 5.60
C LYS A 315 1.75 -15.63 5.87
N ARG A 316 2.18 -14.37 5.96
CA ARG A 316 3.51 -14.00 6.44
C ARG A 316 3.60 -14.13 7.95
N GLN A 317 4.75 -14.56 8.46
CA GLN A 317 5.01 -14.71 9.90
C GLN A 317 5.01 -13.36 10.65
N ASP A 318 5.27 -12.26 9.95
CA ASP A 318 5.26 -10.91 10.51
C ASP A 318 3.88 -10.22 10.46
N HIS A 319 2.86 -10.95 10.01
CA HIS A 319 1.49 -10.45 9.81
C HIS A 319 1.38 -9.22 8.88
N LEU A 320 2.36 -8.96 8.00
CA LEU A 320 2.23 -7.92 6.98
C LEU A 320 1.10 -8.31 6.02
N GLU A 321 0.09 -7.44 5.90
CA GLU A 321 -1.06 -7.62 5.00
C GLU A 321 -0.94 -6.70 3.78
N GLU A 322 -0.39 -5.49 3.94
CA GLU A 322 -0.27 -4.52 2.85
C GLU A 322 1.00 -3.66 3.00
N ARG A 323 1.65 -3.36 1.87
CA ARG A 323 2.74 -2.37 1.76
C ARG A 323 2.47 -1.43 0.59
N GLN A 324 2.46 -0.13 0.84
CA GLN A 324 2.30 0.93 -0.17
C GLN A 324 3.53 1.83 -0.19
N LEU A 325 4.19 1.96 -1.34
CA LEU A 325 5.28 2.90 -1.61
C LEU A 325 4.77 4.00 -2.54
N LYS A 326 4.84 5.27 -2.10
CA LYS A 326 4.65 6.45 -2.96
C LYS A 326 6.00 6.91 -3.47
N ARG A 327 6.20 6.96 -4.79
CA ARG A 327 7.52 7.28 -5.38
C ARG A 327 7.90 8.75 -5.23
N ALA A 328 6.96 9.67 -5.43
CA ALA A 328 7.21 11.10 -5.32
C ALA A 328 7.79 11.55 -3.95
N SER A 329 7.43 10.86 -2.86
CA SER A 329 7.93 11.15 -1.51
C SER A 329 8.87 10.08 -0.94
N ASN A 330 9.08 8.96 -1.65
CA ASN A 330 9.74 7.75 -1.15
C ASN A 330 9.25 7.24 0.22
N VAL A 331 8.00 7.56 0.59
CA VAL A 331 7.35 7.05 1.81
C VAL A 331 6.80 5.65 1.52
N THR A 332 7.26 4.69 2.31
CA THR A 332 6.65 3.37 2.43
C THR A 332 5.73 3.35 3.64
N THR A 333 4.53 2.82 3.48
CA THR A 333 3.55 2.55 4.53
C THR A 333 3.25 1.06 4.55
N GLU A 334 3.38 0.44 5.71
CA GLU A 334 3.10 -0.97 5.97
C GLU A 334 1.91 -1.10 6.92
N LEU A 335 1.03 -2.06 6.66
CA LEU A 335 -0.15 -2.37 7.46
C LEU A 335 -0.07 -3.84 7.87
N PHE A 336 -0.34 -4.10 9.14
CA PHE A 336 -0.23 -5.42 9.74
C PHE A 336 -1.57 -5.90 10.31
N GLY A 337 -1.84 -7.19 10.12
CA GLY A 337 -3.00 -7.86 10.67
C GLY A 337 -2.90 -8.09 12.19
N PRO A 338 -4.03 -8.41 12.84
CA PRO A 338 -4.05 -8.76 14.25
C PRO A 338 -3.19 -10.01 14.55
N GLY A 339 -2.64 -10.08 15.76
CA GLY A 339 -1.77 -11.16 16.22
C GLY A 339 -0.26 -10.86 16.17
N ARG A 340 0.16 -9.77 15.51
CA ARG A 340 1.55 -9.30 15.54
C ARG A 340 1.99 -8.93 16.96
N THR A 341 3.22 -9.28 17.31
CA THR A 341 3.90 -8.80 18.52
C THR A 341 3.86 -7.26 18.60
N LEU A 342 3.61 -6.73 19.80
CA LEU A 342 3.41 -5.30 20.08
C LEU A 342 2.13 -4.67 19.47
N GLN A 343 1.23 -5.44 18.86
CA GLN A 343 -0.05 -4.96 18.28
C GLN A 343 0.09 -3.80 17.27
N LEU A 344 1.27 -3.63 16.65
CA LEU A 344 1.55 -2.56 15.70
C LEU A 344 0.66 -2.68 14.46
N LYS A 345 -0.31 -1.76 14.31
CA LYS A 345 -1.27 -1.75 13.21
C LYS A 345 -0.70 -1.22 11.89
N SER A 346 0.14 -0.19 11.95
CA SER A 346 0.71 0.47 10.78
C SER A 346 2.07 1.08 11.07
N HIS A 347 2.96 1.10 10.07
CA HIS A 347 4.29 1.71 10.14
C HIS A 347 4.58 2.49 8.86
N SER A 348 4.89 3.78 8.97
CA SER A 348 5.22 4.64 7.82
C SER A 348 6.60 5.24 7.97
N TYR A 349 7.43 5.09 6.94
CA TYR A 349 8.83 5.50 6.95
C TYR A 349 9.29 5.95 5.56
N VAL A 350 10.18 6.95 5.52
CA VAL A 350 10.88 7.33 4.28
C VAL A 350 11.97 6.28 4.03
N THR A 351 11.92 5.62 2.87
CA THR A 351 12.89 4.57 2.54
C THR A 351 14.21 5.18 2.08
N ARG A 352 15.05 5.59 3.04
CA ARG A 352 16.49 5.83 2.80
C ARG A 352 17.18 4.48 2.57
N THR A 353 18.30 4.48 1.84
CA THR A 353 19.11 3.26 1.63
C THR A 353 19.51 2.63 2.98
N PRO A 354 19.51 1.29 3.10
CA PRO A 354 19.31 0.64 4.39
C PRO A 354 20.54 0.70 5.30
N GLY A 355 20.32 1.19 6.52
CA GLY A 355 21.25 1.10 7.65
C GLY A 355 20.57 1.57 8.93
N GLY A 356 20.57 0.74 9.98
CA GLY A 356 20.02 1.08 11.29
C GLY A 356 18.75 0.31 11.66
N THR A 357 18.93 -0.84 12.33
CA THR A 357 17.97 -1.37 13.30
C THR A 357 17.95 -0.46 14.54
N GLU A 358 16.81 -0.32 15.22
CA GLU A 358 16.85 -0.23 16.69
C GLU A 358 15.52 -0.59 17.38
N ARG A 359 15.67 -1.30 18.50
CA ARG A 359 14.76 -1.32 19.65
C ARG A 359 15.35 -0.32 20.65
N ASP A 360 14.54 0.29 21.55
CA ASP A 360 14.94 0.87 22.87
C ASP A 360 13.99 1.99 23.37
N GLY A 361 12.66 1.79 23.27
CA GLY A 361 11.67 2.72 23.85
C GLY A 361 11.58 4.11 23.19
N LEU A 362 12.24 4.31 22.05
CA LEU A 362 12.16 5.54 21.25
C LEU A 362 10.74 5.71 20.67
N LEU A 363 10.05 6.77 21.08
CA LEU A 363 8.69 7.12 20.66
C LEU A 363 8.69 8.00 19.40
N ARG A 364 9.60 8.98 19.34
CA ARG A 364 9.71 9.97 18.25
C ARG A 364 11.17 10.37 18.07
N ARG A 365 11.60 10.57 16.83
CA ARG A 365 12.89 11.20 16.51
C ARG A 365 12.70 12.23 15.41
N GLU A 366 13.24 13.42 15.62
CA GLU A 366 13.22 14.53 14.69
C GLU A 366 14.65 14.97 14.42
N GLU A 367 15.01 15.14 13.15
CA GLU A 367 16.38 15.43 12.74
C GLU A 367 16.37 16.59 11.74
N SER A 368 17.06 17.67 12.12
CA SER A 368 17.29 18.87 11.33
C SER A 368 18.79 19.01 11.03
N PRO A 369 19.22 19.90 10.12
CA PRO A 369 20.63 20.08 9.80
C PRO A 369 21.52 20.50 10.98
N GLY A 370 20.97 21.09 12.05
CA GLY A 370 21.73 21.55 13.22
C GLY A 370 21.38 20.84 14.54
N GLU A 371 20.28 20.09 14.60
CA GLU A 371 19.75 19.52 15.84
C GLU A 371 19.02 18.20 15.59
N MET A 372 19.18 17.24 16.49
CA MET A 372 18.43 15.99 16.55
C MET A 372 17.76 15.85 17.92
N THR A 373 16.45 15.62 17.94
CA THR A 373 15.65 15.41 19.16
C THR A 373 15.05 14.01 19.16
N GLU A 374 15.25 13.27 20.25
CA GLU A 374 14.73 11.93 20.50
C GLU A 374 13.83 11.95 21.74
N THR A 375 12.57 11.55 21.58
CA THR A 375 11.60 11.39 22.67
C THR A 375 11.39 9.90 22.96
N PHE A 376 11.38 9.52 24.23
CA PHE A 376 11.26 8.13 24.67
C PHE A 376 10.06 7.95 25.60
N ASP A 377 9.48 6.75 25.62
CA ASP A 377 8.48 6.34 26.61
C ASP A 377 8.92 5.05 27.32
N ARG A 378 8.59 4.92 28.62
CA ARG A 378 8.83 3.74 29.47
C ARG A 378 10.26 3.18 29.47
N ARG A 379 11.29 4.04 29.48
CA ARG A 379 12.66 3.60 29.75
C ARG A 379 12.90 3.38 31.24
N ASP A 380 13.59 2.29 31.59
CA ASP A 380 13.96 1.96 32.98
C ASP A 380 14.85 3.03 33.64
N ASP A 381 15.66 3.75 32.84
CA ASP A 381 16.51 4.86 33.29
C ASP A 381 15.78 6.22 33.38
N ARG A 382 14.46 6.23 33.13
CA ARG A 382 13.57 7.42 33.12
C ARG A 382 13.95 8.53 32.14
N LEU A 383 14.88 8.30 31.21
CA LEU A 383 15.16 9.24 30.12
C LEU A 383 13.91 9.38 29.24
N PHE A 384 13.41 10.61 29.06
CA PHE A 384 12.24 10.87 28.20
C PHE A 384 12.56 11.76 27.01
N SER A 385 13.64 12.55 27.08
CA SER A 385 14.08 13.43 25.99
C SER A 385 15.60 13.47 25.90
N ARG A 386 16.13 13.37 24.69
CA ARG A 386 17.53 13.65 24.36
C ARG A 386 17.58 14.61 23.17
N GLN A 387 18.27 15.73 23.32
CA GLN A 387 18.54 16.69 22.24
C GLN A 387 20.04 16.74 21.96
N VAL A 388 20.41 16.80 20.68
CA VAL A 388 21.80 16.76 20.22
C VAL A 388 22.02 17.90 19.23
N PHE A 389 22.92 18.82 19.55
CA PHE A 389 23.23 19.98 18.74
C PHE A 389 24.56 19.78 18.00
N TYR A 390 24.53 20.03 16.70
CA TYR A 390 25.64 19.89 15.78
C TYR A 390 26.18 21.25 15.35
N GLY A 391 27.51 21.36 15.27
CA GLY A 391 28.18 22.55 14.78
C GLY A 391 28.13 22.71 13.25
N PRO A 392 28.68 23.83 12.74
CA PRO A 392 28.83 24.08 11.31
C PRO A 392 29.60 22.96 10.59
N CYS A 393 29.34 22.80 9.29
CA CYS A 393 30.19 21.98 8.42
C CYS A 393 31.44 22.76 8.03
N ASP A 394 32.53 22.52 8.73
CA ASP A 394 33.84 23.09 8.40
C ASP A 394 34.38 22.40 7.13
N GLY A 395 34.14 23.00 5.96
CA GLY A 395 34.47 22.45 4.64
C GLY A 395 35.96 22.39 4.29
N SER A 396 36.85 22.24 5.28
CA SER A 396 38.31 22.44 5.12
C SER A 396 39.16 21.45 5.93
N THR A 397 38.89 20.14 5.84
CA THR A 397 39.91 19.11 6.09
C THR A 397 39.64 17.86 5.25
N GLU A 398 40.51 17.56 4.27
CA GLU A 398 40.42 16.36 3.41
C GLU A 398 40.88 15.08 4.13
N SER A 399 40.21 14.67 5.21
CA SER A 399 40.30 13.33 5.81
C SER A 399 39.27 13.11 6.92
N GLU A 400 38.00 12.90 6.57
CA GLU A 400 37.08 11.93 7.21
C GLU A 400 35.70 11.92 6.51
N LYS A 401 34.78 11.06 6.97
CA LYS A 401 33.55 10.65 6.26
C LYS A 401 32.62 11.83 5.89
N PRO A 402 31.95 11.79 4.73
CA PRO A 402 30.95 12.80 4.38
C PRO A 402 29.78 12.78 5.36
N GLY A 403 29.56 13.89 6.07
CA GLY A 403 28.39 14.12 6.93
C GLY A 403 28.65 14.20 8.44
N CYS A 404 29.87 13.93 8.93
CA CYS A 404 30.18 14.11 10.36
C CYS A 404 30.29 15.60 10.73
N ARG A 405 29.20 16.19 11.23
CA ARG A 405 29.24 17.49 11.91
C ARG A 405 29.80 17.34 13.34
N PRO A 406 30.61 18.29 13.84
CA PRO A 406 31.11 18.22 15.20
C PRO A 406 29.97 18.36 16.22
N LEU A 407 29.90 17.45 17.19
CA LEU A 407 28.95 17.50 18.31
C LEU A 407 29.29 18.67 19.25
N GLN A 408 28.37 19.63 19.41
CA GLN A 408 28.57 20.79 20.29
C GLN A 408 28.02 20.55 21.69
N LYS A 409 26.76 20.13 21.78
CA LYS A 409 26.00 20.03 23.03
C LYS A 409 25.06 18.82 22.96
N VAL A 410 24.94 18.08 24.06
CA VAL A 410 23.88 17.07 24.25
C VAL A 410 23.11 17.43 25.51
N VAL A 411 21.78 17.41 25.44
CA VAL A 411 20.87 17.60 26.58
C VAL A 411 20.11 16.29 26.77
N GLU A 412 20.02 15.80 28.00
CA GLU A 412 19.21 14.64 28.37
C GLU A 412 18.29 15.03 29.54
N GLN A 413 17.02 14.69 29.47
CA GLN A 413 16.01 15.03 30.49
C GLN A 413 15.28 13.78 30.98
N PHE A 414 15.01 13.76 32.29
CA PHE A 414 14.55 12.58 33.02
C PHE A 414 13.24 12.84 33.76
N HIS A 415 12.39 11.82 33.85
CA HIS A 415 11.20 11.86 34.69
C HIS A 415 11.57 11.64 36.16
N ARG A 416 10.83 12.33 37.05
CA ARG A 416 11.06 12.30 38.49
C ARG A 416 11.05 10.88 39.06
N ASP A 417 12.00 10.59 39.92
CA ASP A 417 12.05 9.41 40.77
C ASP A 417 11.54 9.75 42.18
N GLY A 418 10.34 9.24 42.50
CA GLY A 418 9.75 9.36 43.83
C GLY A 418 10.50 8.57 44.92
N SER A 419 11.41 7.66 44.56
CA SER A 419 12.26 6.95 45.52
C SER A 419 13.47 7.76 46.00
N LYS A 420 13.73 8.93 45.40
CA LYS A 420 14.88 9.79 45.71
C LYS A 420 14.46 11.19 46.15
N ALA A 421 15.26 11.79 47.03
CA ALA A 421 15.16 13.20 47.37
C ALA A 421 15.44 14.07 46.13
N ALA A 422 14.70 15.17 45.96
CA ALA A 422 14.72 15.93 44.70
C ALA A 422 16.11 16.52 44.38
N GLY A 423 16.83 17.02 45.39
CA GLY A 423 18.21 17.50 45.28
C GLY A 423 19.27 16.42 44.98
N GLU A 424 18.88 15.15 44.90
CA GLU A 424 19.72 14.01 44.52
C GLU A 424 19.26 13.32 43.24
N ASP A 425 18.05 13.60 42.79
CA ASP A 425 17.45 13.06 41.58
C ASP A 425 17.71 13.96 40.39
N VAL A 426 18.27 13.40 39.31
CA VAL A 426 18.76 14.17 38.17
C VAL A 426 17.61 14.47 37.23
N ALA A 427 17.26 15.74 37.06
CA ALA A 427 16.23 16.18 36.12
C ALA A 427 16.79 16.39 34.71
N GLU A 428 18.01 16.91 34.61
CA GLU A 428 18.64 17.27 33.34
C GLU A 428 20.16 17.09 33.39
N ARG A 429 20.74 16.55 32.32
CA ARG A 429 22.19 16.47 32.07
C ARG A 429 22.51 17.20 30.78
N VAL A 430 23.45 18.15 30.83
CA VAL A 430 23.94 18.89 29.67
C VAL A 430 25.42 18.61 29.49
N PHE A 431 25.80 17.99 28.38
CA PHE A 431 27.18 17.76 27.98
C PHE A 431 27.60 18.90 27.04
N LEU A 432 28.42 19.83 27.53
CA LEU A 432 29.01 20.92 26.74
C LEU A 432 30.36 20.43 26.22
N LEU A 433 30.35 19.83 25.03
CA LEU A 433 31.50 19.09 24.50
C LEU A 433 32.65 20.02 24.06
N VAL A 434 32.32 21.23 23.60
CA VAL A 434 33.28 22.29 23.24
C VAL A 434 34.01 22.82 24.47
N GLU A 435 33.29 23.06 25.56
CA GLU A 435 33.84 23.56 26.84
C GLU A 435 34.50 22.43 27.66
N GLY A 436 34.18 21.18 27.34
CA GLY A 436 34.67 20.02 28.05
C GLY A 436 34.05 19.89 29.45
N CYS A 437 32.80 20.30 29.66
CA CYS A 437 32.13 20.20 30.94
C CYS A 437 30.78 19.49 30.85
N ILE A 438 30.31 18.98 31.98
CA ILE A 438 29.00 18.35 32.14
C ILE A 438 28.27 19.09 33.25
N GLU A 439 27.07 19.55 32.96
CA GLU A 439 26.21 20.22 33.93
C GLU A 439 25.04 19.31 34.27
N VAL A 440 24.79 19.14 35.56
CA VAL A 440 23.75 18.26 36.10
C VAL A 440 22.83 19.10 36.97
N THR A 441 21.58 19.23 36.53
CA THR A 441 20.52 19.93 37.25
C THR A 441 19.60 18.90 37.89
N TYR A 442 19.31 19.08 39.17
CA TYR A 442 18.49 18.17 39.96
C TYR A 442 17.02 18.61 39.97
N HIS A 443 16.10 17.72 40.33
CA HIS A 443 14.68 18.06 40.46
C HIS A 443 14.46 19.12 41.55
N LEU A 444 13.41 19.93 41.40
CA LEU A 444 13.04 20.93 42.39
C LEU A 444 12.52 20.24 43.66
N GLU A 445 12.99 20.69 44.82
CA GLU A 445 12.42 20.30 46.12
C GLU A 445 11.15 21.10 46.39
N ASP A 446 10.10 20.44 46.89
CA ASP A 446 8.76 21.00 47.11
C ASP A 446 8.70 22.22 48.05
N HIS A 447 9.82 22.56 48.70
CA HIS A 447 9.96 23.66 49.66
C HIS A 447 11.03 24.68 49.23
N ARG A 448 11.56 24.58 48.01
CA ARG A 448 12.61 25.47 47.47
C ARG A 448 12.15 26.11 46.15
N ILE A 449 12.64 27.32 45.88
CA ILE A 449 12.29 28.10 44.68
C ILE A 449 13.31 27.87 43.54
N THR A 450 14.52 27.38 43.86
CA THR A 450 15.61 27.15 42.90
C THR A 450 16.06 25.69 42.90
N ARG A 451 16.49 25.21 41.73
CA ARG A 451 17.05 23.85 41.54
C ARG A 451 18.54 23.82 41.92
N ALA A 452 18.99 22.73 42.53
CA ALA A 452 20.42 22.48 42.72
C ALA A 452 21.09 22.15 41.37
N ARG A 453 22.34 22.58 41.18
CA ARG A 453 23.12 22.34 39.95
C ARG A 453 24.57 22.02 40.30
N ARG A 454 25.18 21.06 39.58
CA ARG A 454 26.60 20.73 39.67
C ARG A 454 27.23 20.76 38.28
N THR A 455 28.41 21.34 38.16
CA THR A 455 29.20 21.40 36.93
C THR A 455 30.51 20.63 37.15
N PHE A 456 30.79 19.67 36.26
CA PHE A 456 31.95 18.81 36.27
C PHE A 456 32.83 19.15 35.08
N VAL A 457 34.09 19.53 35.31
CA VAL A 457 35.04 19.83 34.23
C VAL A 457 35.85 18.59 33.86
N LYS A 458 35.85 18.22 32.58
CA LYS A 458 36.55 17.05 32.05
C LYS A 458 38.04 17.35 31.93
N LEU A 459 38.85 16.43 32.45
CA LEU A 459 40.31 16.45 32.38
C LEU A 459 40.81 16.59 30.93
N LYS A 460 41.68 17.59 30.68
CA LYS A 460 42.39 17.72 29.41
C LYS A 460 43.48 16.65 29.35
N LYS A 461 43.56 15.90 28.25
CA LYS A 461 44.73 15.05 27.98
C LYS A 461 45.91 15.95 27.65
N LEU A 462 47.03 15.81 28.36
CA LEU A 462 48.31 16.34 27.88
C LEU A 462 48.73 15.58 26.61
N ALA A 463 49.48 16.25 25.75
CA ALA A 463 49.89 15.72 24.45
C ALA A 463 50.98 14.63 24.51
N ASP A 464 51.54 14.38 25.70
CA ASP A 464 52.51 13.31 25.95
C ASP A 464 51.85 12.21 26.81
N GLY A 465 52.07 10.96 26.45
CA GLY A 465 51.26 9.81 26.87
C GLY A 465 51.47 9.33 28.32
N GLN A 466 51.95 10.19 29.22
CA GLN A 466 52.22 9.85 30.61
C GLN A 466 51.55 10.86 31.56
N ASN A 467 50.81 10.30 32.53
CA ASN A 467 50.00 11.03 33.53
C ASN A 467 48.80 11.81 32.95
N THR A 468 47.63 11.15 32.91
CA THR A 468 46.36 11.87 33.13
C THR A 468 46.42 12.56 34.50
N GLU A 469 46.12 13.86 34.56
CA GLU A 469 45.89 14.55 35.83
C GLU A 469 44.89 13.74 36.69
N LYS A 470 45.23 13.51 37.96
CA LYS A 470 44.31 12.83 38.86
C LYS A 470 43.16 13.76 39.18
N TRP A 471 41.95 13.21 39.26
CA TRP A 471 40.75 13.96 39.64
C TRP A 471 40.98 14.70 40.96
N THR A 472 40.66 15.99 41.00
CA THR A 472 40.75 16.82 42.19
C THR A 472 39.37 17.37 42.55
N PRO A 473 39.03 17.54 43.85
CA PRO A 473 37.74 18.12 44.24
C PRO A 473 37.46 19.53 43.67
N SER A 474 38.49 20.24 43.21
CA SER A 474 38.39 21.51 42.48
C SER A 474 37.81 21.40 41.06
N MET A 475 37.65 20.19 40.52
CA MET A 475 37.05 19.94 39.19
C MET A 475 35.51 19.84 39.22
N VAL A 476 34.91 19.99 40.41
CA VAL A 476 33.46 20.03 40.61
C VAL A 476 33.08 21.35 41.27
N THR A 477 32.25 22.14 40.60
CA THR A 477 31.60 23.32 41.18
C THR A 477 30.11 23.03 41.35
N GLY A 478 29.50 23.53 42.42
CA GLY A 478 28.10 23.24 42.72
C GLY A 478 27.40 24.42 43.37
N TYR A 479 26.19 24.71 42.89
CA TYR A 479 25.24 25.59 43.55
C TYR A 479 24.28 24.72 44.38
N GLN A 480 24.42 24.83 45.69
CA GLN A 480 23.56 24.17 46.69
C GLN A 480 22.71 25.26 47.35
N VAL A 481 21.40 25.01 47.47
CA VAL A 481 20.42 26.05 47.83
C VAL A 481 20.42 26.35 49.33
N ASP A 482 20.87 25.40 50.17
CA ASP A 482 21.03 25.58 51.61
C ASP A 482 22.46 26.05 51.96
N PRO A 483 22.65 27.23 52.57
CA PRO A 483 23.95 27.71 53.02
C PRO A 483 24.54 26.98 54.24
N HIS A 484 23.74 26.15 54.93
CA HIS A 484 24.10 25.45 56.17
C HIS A 484 24.36 23.96 55.99
N GLU A 485 23.97 23.35 54.86
CA GLU A 485 24.42 22.01 54.51
C GLU A 485 25.93 22.00 54.26
N THR A 486 26.65 21.04 54.86
CA THR A 486 28.08 20.89 54.59
C THR A 486 28.28 20.53 53.11
N PRO A 487 29.07 21.31 52.33
CA PRO A 487 29.40 20.92 50.97
C PRO A 487 30.10 19.54 51.01
N PRO A 488 29.80 18.61 50.08
CA PRO A 488 30.27 17.23 50.14
C PRO A 488 31.77 17.12 49.86
N LYS A 489 32.58 17.50 50.86
CA LYS A 489 34.03 17.33 50.85
C LYS A 489 34.35 15.87 51.20
N ASN A 490 34.93 15.19 50.22
CA ASN A 490 35.55 13.85 50.27
C ASN A 490 34.60 12.65 50.43
N ALA A 491 33.53 12.72 51.22
CA ALA A 491 32.69 11.54 51.53
C ALA A 491 32.08 10.85 50.28
N ARG A 492 31.56 11.62 49.30
CA ARG A 492 31.00 11.03 48.06
C ARG A 492 32.04 10.55 47.06
N ALA A 493 33.26 11.10 47.09
CA ALA A 493 34.34 10.62 46.23
C ALA A 493 34.83 9.23 46.69
N GLU A 494 34.92 9.03 48.01
CA GLU A 494 35.20 7.71 48.61
C GLU A 494 34.06 6.70 48.35
N GLU A 495 32.81 7.15 48.35
CA GLU A 495 31.66 6.31 48.01
C GLU A 495 31.58 5.96 46.51
N GLU A 496 31.83 6.90 45.60
CA GLU A 496 31.97 6.60 44.16
C GLU A 496 33.19 5.72 43.87
N GLU A 497 34.29 5.88 44.61
CA GLU A 497 35.45 5.00 44.49
C GLU A 497 35.15 3.58 45.02
N ARG A 498 34.42 3.45 46.14
CA ARG A 498 33.88 2.17 46.60
C ARG A 498 32.95 1.56 45.56
N ARG A 499 32.05 2.34 44.95
CA ARG A 499 31.14 1.84 43.91
C ARG A 499 31.88 1.42 42.63
N ARG A 500 32.94 2.13 42.23
CA ARG A 500 33.86 1.71 41.15
C ARG A 500 34.63 0.44 41.50
N GLN A 501 35.03 0.25 42.75
CA GLN A 501 35.66 -0.99 43.20
C GLN A 501 34.66 -2.16 43.27
N GLU A 502 33.39 -1.89 43.57
CA GLU A 502 32.29 -2.86 43.51
C GLU A 502 31.91 -3.21 42.06
N GLU A 503 31.82 -2.24 41.15
CA GLU A 503 31.63 -2.47 39.70
C GLU A 503 32.81 -3.29 39.12
N LYS A 504 34.06 -3.01 39.51
CA LYS A 504 35.23 -3.84 39.16
C LYS A 504 35.24 -5.23 39.81
N ARG A 505 34.54 -5.44 40.92
CA ARG A 505 34.32 -6.77 41.53
C ARG A 505 33.14 -7.51 40.90
N ALA A 506 32.21 -6.80 40.28
CA ALA A 506 31.06 -7.34 39.56
C ALA A 506 31.38 -7.72 38.10
N ASP A 507 32.50 -7.24 37.54
CA ASP A 507 33.02 -7.70 36.25
C ASP A 507 33.40 -9.19 36.31
N PRO A 508 32.70 -10.10 35.59
CA PRO A 508 32.99 -11.53 35.62
C PRO A 508 34.36 -11.89 35.02
N LEU A 509 34.99 -11.00 34.24
CA LEU A 509 36.31 -11.22 33.62
C LEU A 509 37.46 -10.80 34.56
N ALA A 510 37.23 -9.92 35.53
CA ALA A 510 38.25 -9.40 36.44
C ALA A 510 39.13 -10.48 37.12
N PRO A 511 38.60 -11.58 37.70
CA PRO A 511 39.44 -12.62 38.32
C PRO A 511 40.23 -13.46 37.31
N PHE A 512 40.00 -13.33 36.02
CA PHE A 512 40.77 -13.97 34.95
C PHE A 512 41.83 -13.03 34.37
N LEU A 513 41.49 -11.74 34.17
CA LEU A 513 42.42 -10.70 33.77
C LEU A 513 43.52 -10.46 34.83
N ALA A 514 43.17 -10.51 36.11
CA ALA A 514 44.14 -10.42 37.21
C ALA A 514 45.16 -11.57 37.20
N ARG A 515 44.78 -12.78 36.71
CA ARG A 515 45.69 -13.91 36.52
C ARG A 515 46.63 -13.74 35.32
N LEU A 516 46.30 -12.84 34.39
CA LEU A 516 47.14 -12.42 33.26
C LEU A 516 47.95 -11.15 33.58
N GLY A 517 47.78 -10.56 34.77
CA GLY A 517 48.48 -9.34 35.20
C GLY A 517 47.88 -8.05 34.67
N ASP A 518 46.56 -8.03 34.42
CA ASP A 518 45.79 -6.87 33.91
C ASP A 518 46.41 -6.16 32.68
N PRO A 519 46.70 -6.90 31.59
CA PRO A 519 47.35 -6.32 30.42
C PRO A 519 46.39 -5.41 29.62
N GLU A 520 46.85 -4.20 29.25
CA GLU A 520 46.07 -3.26 28.43
C GLU A 520 45.74 -3.80 27.02
N THR A 521 46.47 -4.80 26.54
CA THR A 521 46.21 -5.50 25.27
C THR A 521 46.48 -7.00 25.40
N LEU A 522 45.58 -7.83 24.86
CA LEU A 522 45.69 -9.30 24.87
C LEU A 522 46.25 -9.83 23.55
N SER A 523 47.15 -10.81 23.61
CA SER A 523 47.56 -11.56 22.42
C SER A 523 46.46 -12.55 21.99
N PRO A 524 46.36 -12.94 20.71
CA PRO A 524 45.33 -13.89 20.25
C PRO A 524 45.35 -15.25 20.96
N GLN A 525 46.51 -15.67 21.47
CA GLN A 525 46.65 -16.90 22.26
C GLN A 525 46.18 -16.72 23.71
N ALA A 526 46.47 -15.55 24.32
CA ALA A 526 45.98 -15.22 25.65
C ALA A 526 44.45 -15.04 25.67
N ALA A 527 43.87 -14.44 24.62
CA ALA A 527 42.44 -14.27 24.46
C ALA A 527 41.69 -15.61 24.38
N ARG A 528 42.18 -16.58 23.59
CA ARG A 528 41.59 -17.94 23.53
C ARG A 528 41.65 -18.68 24.86
N LYS A 529 42.78 -18.57 25.56
CA LYS A 529 42.92 -19.19 26.89
C LYS A 529 41.96 -18.56 27.92
N LEU A 530 41.79 -17.23 27.85
CA LEU A 530 40.82 -16.50 28.67
C LEU A 530 39.38 -16.96 28.38
N GLU A 531 39.03 -17.17 27.12
CA GLU A 531 37.73 -17.70 26.69
C GLU A 531 37.48 -19.13 27.22
N GLU A 532 38.45 -20.03 27.08
CA GLU A 532 38.41 -21.40 27.63
C GLU A 532 38.24 -21.41 29.16
N ASP A 533 39.03 -20.61 29.89
CA ASP A 533 38.98 -20.49 31.35
C ASP A 533 37.62 -19.94 31.84
N CYS A 534 36.99 -19.01 31.09
CA CYS A 534 35.67 -18.46 31.42
C CYS A 534 34.54 -19.47 31.20
N LEU A 535 34.58 -20.23 30.10
CA LEU A 535 33.57 -21.26 29.80
C LEU A 535 33.56 -22.37 30.85
N ALA A 536 34.73 -22.86 31.26
CA ALA A 536 34.86 -23.88 32.30
C ALA A 536 34.29 -23.41 33.67
N PHE A 537 34.46 -22.14 34.00
CA PHE A 537 33.89 -21.55 35.22
C PHE A 537 32.36 -21.44 35.18
N ALA A 538 31.78 -21.14 34.01
CA ALA A 538 30.34 -21.08 33.82
C ALA A 538 29.67 -22.46 33.94
N GLU A 539 30.28 -23.52 33.42
CA GLU A 539 29.76 -24.89 33.55
C GLU A 539 29.79 -25.41 35.00
N GLY A 540 30.91 -25.23 35.69
CA GLY A 540 31.01 -25.58 37.12
C GLY A 540 30.07 -24.75 38.00
N SER A 541 29.74 -23.52 37.60
CA SER A 541 28.72 -22.72 38.26
C SER A 541 27.32 -23.31 38.07
N LYS A 542 26.90 -23.67 36.84
CA LYS A 542 25.57 -24.27 36.58
C LYS A 542 25.26 -25.48 37.48
N GLN A 543 26.24 -26.36 37.68
CA GLN A 543 26.08 -27.55 38.55
C GLN A 543 25.84 -27.19 40.02
N LYS A 544 26.39 -26.07 40.51
CA LYS A 544 26.19 -25.61 41.89
C LYS A 544 24.81 -24.98 42.13
N TRP A 545 24.18 -24.40 41.11
CA TRP A 545 22.86 -23.79 41.24
C TRP A 545 21.74 -24.84 41.19
N MET A 546 21.86 -25.87 40.35
CA MET A 546 20.88 -26.99 40.32
C MET A 546 20.79 -27.74 41.65
N ILE A 547 21.88 -27.83 42.42
CA ILE A 547 21.88 -28.47 43.75
C ILE A 547 21.12 -27.61 44.79
N LYS A 548 20.89 -26.33 44.52
CA LYS A 548 20.29 -25.39 45.48
C LYS A 548 18.78 -25.20 45.31
N GLU A 549 18.21 -25.58 44.17
CA GLU A 549 16.75 -25.51 43.93
C GLU A 549 15.97 -26.69 44.54
N GLU A 550 16.63 -27.78 44.95
CA GLU A 550 15.97 -28.95 45.55
C GLU A 550 15.80 -28.87 47.09
N GLU A 551 16.31 -27.83 47.78
CA GLU A 551 16.32 -27.75 49.26
C GLU A 551 15.28 -26.79 49.90
N GLU A 552 14.49 -26.02 49.14
CA GLU A 552 13.47 -25.10 49.70
C GLU A 552 12.02 -25.51 49.35
N GLU A 553 11.33 -26.14 50.32
CA GLU A 553 9.91 -26.55 50.29
C GLU A 553 9.11 -25.86 51.43
N PHE A 554 7.84 -25.50 51.17
CA PHE A 554 6.82 -25.00 52.13
C PHE A 554 7.05 -23.55 52.65
N VAL A 555 6.06 -22.69 52.98
CA VAL A 555 4.66 -22.80 53.46
C VAL A 555 3.82 -21.58 52.96
N PRO A 556 2.48 -21.66 52.78
CA PRO A 556 1.60 -20.49 52.66
C PRO A 556 0.86 -20.13 53.97
N GLU A 557 0.59 -18.85 54.23
CA GLU A 557 -0.35 -18.40 55.28
C GLU A 557 -1.46 -17.47 54.73
N GLU A 558 -2.62 -17.58 55.38
CA GLU A 558 -3.85 -16.79 55.21
C GLU A 558 -3.63 -15.37 55.81
N GLY A 559 -4.38 -14.29 55.54
CA GLY A 559 -5.66 -14.10 54.84
C GLY A 559 -6.64 -13.34 55.75
N GLU A 560 -6.96 -12.07 55.47
CA GLU A 560 -8.08 -11.34 56.10
C GLU A 560 -8.86 -10.47 55.09
N GLU A 561 -10.14 -10.23 55.39
CA GLU A 561 -11.22 -9.84 54.47
C GLU A 561 -11.37 -8.33 54.21
N PHE A 562 -12.03 -8.00 53.10
CA PHE A 562 -12.86 -6.78 52.98
C PHE A 562 -14.14 -7.09 52.19
N VAL A 563 -15.31 -6.71 52.73
CA VAL A 563 -16.64 -7.02 52.17
C VAL A 563 -17.26 -5.74 51.55
N PRO A 564 -17.95 -5.83 50.39
CA PRO A 564 -18.47 -4.66 49.67
C PRO A 564 -20.01 -4.45 49.81
N GLU A 565 -20.47 -3.23 49.49
CA GLU A 565 -21.84 -2.89 49.02
C GLU A 565 -21.66 -1.86 47.87
N GLU A 566 -22.09 -2.14 46.63
CA GLU A 566 -23.35 -1.68 45.98
C GLU A 566 -23.47 -0.13 45.93
N GLY A 567 -23.41 0.55 44.79
CA GLY A 567 -24.40 0.61 43.68
C GLY A 567 -25.13 1.98 43.77
N GLU A 568 -25.19 2.89 42.79
CA GLU A 568 -25.83 2.81 41.47
C GLU A 568 -25.39 3.97 40.52
N GLU A 569 -25.48 3.69 39.20
CA GLU A 569 -25.86 4.55 38.04
C GLU A 569 -25.66 6.10 37.99
N PHE A 570 -24.93 6.61 36.98
CA PHE A 570 -25.27 7.88 36.29
C PHE A 570 -24.74 7.99 34.83
N VAL A 571 -25.33 8.92 34.07
CA VAL A 571 -25.21 9.16 32.60
C VAL A 571 -24.26 10.36 32.35
N PRO A 572 -23.54 10.47 31.20
CA PRO A 572 -22.51 11.51 31.02
C PRO A 572 -23.09 12.91 30.75
N GLU A 573 -22.42 13.93 31.29
CA GLU A 573 -22.57 15.35 30.90
C GLU A 573 -21.25 15.89 30.32
N GLU A 574 -21.39 16.98 29.55
CA GLU A 574 -20.34 17.55 28.70
C GLU A 574 -19.30 18.34 29.51
N GLY A 575 -18.03 18.23 29.12
CA GLY A 575 -16.91 18.98 29.71
C GLY A 575 -16.40 20.05 28.77
N GLU A 576 -16.66 21.32 29.08
CA GLU A 576 -15.96 22.45 28.48
C GLU A 576 -14.58 22.60 29.15
N GLU A 577 -13.48 22.51 28.39
CA GLU A 577 -12.14 22.78 28.92
C GLU A 577 -11.85 24.28 28.94
N PHE A 578 -11.61 24.82 30.14
CA PHE A 578 -11.11 26.18 30.35
C PHE A 578 -9.62 26.27 29.96
N LEU A 579 -9.29 27.24 29.09
CA LEU A 579 -7.92 27.72 28.94
C LEU A 579 -7.61 28.77 30.01
N SER A 580 -6.36 28.82 30.49
CA SER A 580 -5.90 29.77 31.51
C SER A 580 -5.68 31.17 30.94
N GLU A 581 -5.91 32.21 31.76
CA GLU A 581 -5.82 33.63 31.35
C GLU A 581 -4.47 34.01 30.72
N GLU A 582 -3.36 33.41 31.18
CA GLU A 582 -2.00 33.61 30.60
C GLU A 582 -1.90 33.18 29.12
N GLY A 583 -2.73 32.22 28.69
CA GLY A 583 -2.78 31.77 27.29
C GLY A 583 -3.50 32.76 26.36
N GLU A 584 -4.45 33.55 26.90
CA GLU A 584 -5.14 34.57 26.10
C GLU A 584 -4.29 35.80 25.82
N GLU A 585 -3.42 36.22 26.75
CA GLU A 585 -2.52 37.36 26.50
C GLU A 585 -1.45 37.01 25.44
N GLN A 586 -0.84 35.82 25.53
CA GLN A 586 0.14 35.37 24.53
C GLN A 586 -0.48 35.19 23.14
N ALA A 587 -1.75 34.74 23.07
CA ALA A 587 -2.48 34.67 21.80
C ALA A 587 -2.71 36.06 21.18
N LYS A 588 -3.04 37.09 21.99
CA LYS A 588 -3.24 38.47 21.54
C LYS A 588 -1.94 39.12 21.06
N GLU A 589 -0.83 38.92 21.79
CA GLU A 589 0.50 39.43 21.41
C GLU A 589 0.99 38.81 20.09
N GLY A 590 0.73 37.51 19.88
CA GLY A 590 0.98 36.84 18.60
C GLY A 590 0.07 37.33 17.45
N GLU A 591 -1.18 37.67 17.72
CA GLU A 591 -2.11 38.22 16.71
C GLU A 591 -1.74 39.64 16.28
N GLU A 592 -1.16 40.45 17.18
CA GLU A 592 -0.70 41.81 16.86
C GLU A 592 0.58 41.80 16.01
N GLN A 593 1.55 40.93 16.34
CA GLN A 593 2.75 40.71 15.52
C GLN A 593 2.42 40.12 14.12
N ALA A 594 1.40 39.27 14.03
CA ALA A 594 0.93 38.75 12.75
C ALA A 594 0.35 39.86 11.84
N LYS A 595 -0.30 40.88 12.41
CA LYS A 595 -0.87 42.02 11.66
C LYS A 595 0.21 42.96 11.14
N GLU A 596 1.25 43.27 11.93
CA GLU A 596 2.41 44.03 11.42
C GLU A 596 3.10 43.29 10.26
N GLY A 597 3.23 41.97 10.34
CA GLY A 597 3.76 41.15 9.24
C GLY A 597 2.89 41.20 7.98
N GLU A 598 1.56 41.18 8.13
CA GLU A 598 0.63 41.25 7.00
C GLU A 598 0.59 42.63 6.32
N GLU A 599 0.84 43.70 7.08
CA GLU A 599 0.92 45.07 6.54
C GLU A 599 2.22 45.28 5.74
N GLN A 600 3.36 44.78 6.24
CA GLN A 600 4.63 44.80 5.49
C GLN A 600 4.57 43.99 4.19
N VAL A 601 3.86 42.85 4.18
CA VAL A 601 3.66 42.06 2.94
C VAL A 601 2.82 42.82 1.91
N LYS A 602 1.82 43.60 2.34
CA LYS A 602 1.00 44.44 1.43
C LYS A 602 1.82 45.56 0.80
N GLU A 603 2.71 46.21 1.55
CA GLU A 603 3.58 47.27 1.04
C GLU A 603 4.56 46.73 -0.04
N VAL A 604 5.07 45.51 0.15
CA VAL A 604 5.91 44.81 -0.86
C VAL A 604 5.10 44.39 -2.10
N GLU A 605 3.85 43.94 -1.93
CA GLU A 605 2.97 43.56 -3.06
C GLU A 605 2.54 44.79 -3.89
N GLU A 606 2.39 45.96 -3.27
CA GLU A 606 2.06 47.21 -3.98
C GLU A 606 3.25 47.71 -4.80
N GLN A 607 4.47 47.71 -4.24
CA GLN A 607 5.71 48.01 -4.99
C GLN A 607 5.95 47.04 -6.16
N ALA A 608 5.58 45.76 -6.02
CA ALA A 608 5.67 44.79 -7.10
C ALA A 608 4.71 45.10 -8.27
N LYS A 609 3.52 45.63 -7.98
CA LYS A 609 2.53 46.03 -9.00
C LYS A 609 2.96 47.26 -9.78
N GLU A 610 3.51 48.28 -9.11
CA GLU A 610 4.13 49.42 -9.81
C GLU A 610 5.27 48.98 -10.75
N GLY A 611 6.04 47.96 -10.35
CA GLY A 611 7.06 47.33 -11.19
C GLY A 611 6.49 46.64 -12.44
N GLU A 612 5.42 45.86 -12.30
CA GLU A 612 4.76 45.23 -13.46
C GLU A 612 4.13 46.24 -14.43
N GLU A 613 3.58 47.35 -13.92
CA GLU A 613 2.95 48.37 -14.76
C GLU A 613 3.98 49.11 -15.62
N GLN A 614 5.16 49.44 -15.05
CA GLN A 614 6.29 49.99 -15.80
C GLN A 614 6.83 49.03 -16.87
N VAL A 615 6.84 47.71 -16.60
CA VAL A 615 7.26 46.71 -17.61
C VAL A 615 6.27 46.65 -18.78
N LYS A 616 4.96 46.75 -18.52
CA LYS A 616 3.92 46.77 -19.57
C LYS A 616 4.02 48.04 -20.43
N GLU A 617 4.26 49.21 -19.85
CA GLU A 617 4.44 50.46 -20.60
C GLU A 617 5.67 50.42 -21.53
N VAL A 618 6.74 49.72 -21.12
CA VAL A 618 7.92 49.47 -21.97
C VAL A 618 7.60 48.46 -23.08
N GLU A 619 6.80 47.42 -22.81
CA GLU A 619 6.42 46.41 -23.80
C GLU A 619 5.46 46.95 -24.88
N GLU A 620 4.54 47.86 -24.53
CA GLU A 620 3.68 48.53 -25.52
C GLU A 620 4.49 49.46 -26.43
N ARG A 621 5.43 50.26 -25.89
CA ARG A 621 6.34 51.07 -26.70
C ARG A 621 7.24 50.26 -27.63
N ALA A 622 7.60 49.03 -27.24
CA ALA A 622 8.35 48.13 -28.12
C ALA A 622 7.51 47.69 -29.32
N LYS A 623 6.23 47.35 -29.10
CA LYS A 623 5.29 46.95 -30.16
C LYS A 623 4.94 48.08 -31.12
N GLU A 624 4.74 49.30 -30.60
CA GLU A 624 4.61 50.49 -31.45
C GLU A 624 5.86 50.69 -32.34
N GLY A 625 7.06 50.41 -31.80
CA GLY A 625 8.30 50.44 -32.56
C GLY A 625 8.40 49.38 -33.68
N GLU A 626 7.85 48.19 -33.47
CA GLU A 626 7.80 47.11 -34.47
C GLU A 626 6.79 47.42 -35.59
N GLU A 627 5.57 47.89 -35.28
CA GLU A 627 4.58 48.27 -36.30
C GLU A 627 5.12 49.39 -37.23
N TRP A 628 5.85 50.37 -36.69
CA TRP A 628 6.44 51.45 -37.49
C TRP A 628 7.61 50.97 -38.38
N ALA A 629 8.24 49.84 -38.04
CA ALA A 629 9.25 49.21 -38.88
C ALA A 629 8.61 48.43 -40.04
N GLU A 630 7.56 47.63 -39.76
CA GLU A 630 6.81 46.90 -40.79
C GLU A 630 6.15 47.85 -41.81
N GLU A 631 5.55 48.96 -41.34
CA GLU A 631 5.02 50.03 -42.21
C GLU A 631 6.10 50.71 -43.07
N GLY A 632 7.37 50.63 -42.67
CA GLY A 632 8.52 51.13 -43.45
C GLY A 632 8.89 50.20 -44.58
N GLU A 633 9.00 48.89 -44.29
CA GLU A 633 9.37 47.88 -45.28
C GLU A 633 8.29 47.68 -46.37
N GLU A 634 7.00 47.77 -46.05
CA GLU A 634 5.94 47.75 -47.08
C GLU A 634 6.07 48.91 -48.08
N LYS A 635 6.43 50.12 -47.60
CA LYS A 635 6.54 51.32 -48.45
C LYS A 635 7.78 51.32 -49.33
N GLU A 636 8.88 50.66 -48.94
CA GLU A 636 10.00 50.38 -49.84
C GLU A 636 9.62 49.30 -50.88
N GLY A 637 8.95 48.24 -50.44
CA GLY A 637 8.48 47.16 -51.32
C GLY A 637 7.53 47.61 -52.44
N GLU A 638 6.63 48.56 -52.17
CA GLU A 638 5.76 49.15 -53.20
C GLU A 638 6.53 50.00 -54.23
N GLN A 639 7.58 50.72 -53.82
CA GLN A 639 8.39 51.54 -54.73
C GLN A 639 9.21 50.68 -55.70
N ASP A 640 9.79 49.57 -55.24
CA ASP A 640 10.53 48.64 -56.09
C ASP A 640 9.61 47.91 -57.09
N ASN A 641 8.39 47.56 -56.68
CA ASN A 641 7.40 46.95 -57.57
C ASN A 641 6.89 47.92 -58.66
N ALA A 642 6.76 49.20 -58.32
CA ALA A 642 6.42 50.26 -59.29
C ALA A 642 7.52 50.46 -60.35
N PHE A 643 8.80 50.39 -59.95
CA PHE A 643 9.94 50.47 -60.88
C PHE A 643 10.01 49.25 -61.81
N SER A 644 9.80 48.03 -61.28
CA SER A 644 9.81 46.78 -62.05
C SER A 644 8.72 46.75 -63.14
N SER A 645 7.59 47.39 -62.88
CA SER A 645 6.42 47.41 -63.76
C SER A 645 6.56 48.34 -64.98
N GLN A 646 7.58 49.20 -65.05
CA GLN A 646 7.84 50.11 -66.19
C GLN A 646 8.90 49.61 -67.20
N MET A 647 9.46 48.41 -67.01
CA MET A 647 10.50 47.83 -67.89
C MET A 647 10.08 46.52 -68.61
N LYS A 648 8.79 46.34 -68.96
CA LYS A 648 8.30 45.22 -69.78
C LYS A 648 7.42 45.68 -70.94
#